data_AF-A0A0E0NLU4-F1
#
_entry.id   AF-A0A0E0NLU4-F1
#
_cell.length_a   1.000
_cell.length_b   1.000
_cell.length_c   1.000
_cell.angle_alpha   90.00
_cell.angle_beta   90.00
_cell.angle_gamma   90.00
#
_symmetry.space_group_name_H-M   'P 1'
#
loop_
_entity.id
_entity.type
_entity.pdbx_description
1 polymer ?
#
loop_
_entity_poly.entity_id
_entity_poly.type
_entity_poly.pdbx_seq_one_letter_code
_entity_poly.pdbx_strand_id
1 'polypeptide(L)'
;MLGKGGEDKFANCCHAPIHGHAAASYCRPRPRRRRLHSAQNQLLSRSRSSDAAFLSRGVVGPASPSHGQWRRRSRRVQIAQFFFFRLPILLVPPWKLEAGAHPFLESLRLRLHSAACYDSVVVSVPRQSENSDTLLGNGVVGILAETANMWERRAPLTPSHCARLLLGGGKRGTGVNRIIVQPSTKRIHHDAQYEDVGCEISKDLSECGLIIGIKQPKLEMILPHRAYGFFSHTHKAQKENMPLLDEILEKRVSLFDYELIAGDDGKRLLAFGKFAGRAGLIDFLHGLGQRYLSLGYSTPFLSLGQSHMYPSLAAAKAAVIAIGEEIATFGLPSGICPIVFVFTGTGNVSQGAQEIFKLLPHSFVDAGKLPELSAARSLSQHPQSSKRVFQLYGCVVSSRDMVTPKDPTRCFNKADYYAHPEHYKPVFHERIAPYASAIVNCMYWERRFPRLLSIDQLQQLMKNGCPLVGISDITCDIGGSIEFVNKSTSIERPFFRYDPCTNSCHDDMEGNGVICLAVDILPTEFSKEASQHFGDILSKFVARLASAKELLELPSHLRKACIAHAGRLTSLYEYIPRMRKTIIELPPAPTNLLPDKKYNSLVSLSGHLFDKFLINEALDIIETAGGSFHLIRCDVGQSIDDMSYSELEGKLGENHNYNTTPTANLT
;
A
#
# COMPACT_ATOMS: atom_id res chain seq x y z
N MET A 1 4.65 -66.54 30.42
CA MET A 1 3.42 -67.33 30.67
C MET A 1 2.25 -66.44 30.28
N LEU A 2 1.39 -66.83 29.32
CA LEU A 2 0.07 -67.44 29.56
C LEU A 2 -0.77 -66.60 30.55
N GLY A 3 -1.94 -66.05 30.25
CA GLY A 3 -2.86 -66.21 29.09
C GLY A 3 -4.27 -66.60 29.55
N LYS A 4 -5.31 -66.25 28.76
CA LYS A 4 -6.78 -66.42 28.97
C LYS A 4 -7.48 -65.31 29.79
N GLY A 5 -8.72 -64.90 29.50
CA GLY A 5 -9.62 -65.20 28.36
C GLY A 5 -11.10 -65.44 28.75
N GLY A 6 -12.05 -65.01 27.91
CA GLY A 6 -13.53 -65.12 28.07
C GLY A 6 -14.15 -63.77 28.47
N GLU A 7 -14.83 -62.99 27.63
CA GLU A 7 -15.99 -63.23 26.73
C GLU A 7 -17.22 -63.83 27.42
N ASP A 8 -18.33 -63.08 27.42
CA ASP A 8 -19.59 -63.61 26.88
C ASP A 8 -20.48 -62.50 26.27
N LYS A 9 -21.39 -62.87 25.37
CA LYS A 9 -22.05 -61.98 24.38
C LYS A 9 -23.54 -61.82 24.64
N PHE A 10 -24.13 -60.71 24.19
CA PHE A 10 -25.42 -60.76 23.46
C PHE A 10 -25.51 -59.64 22.41
N ALA A 11 -26.02 -60.01 21.22
CA ALA A 11 -26.32 -59.15 20.08
C ALA A 11 -27.87 -58.95 19.98
N ASN A 12 -28.51 -58.32 18.98
CA ASN A 12 -28.12 -57.82 17.66
C ASN A 12 -29.26 -56.91 17.08
N CYS A 13 -29.00 -56.16 16.00
CA CYS A 13 -29.98 -55.71 14.96
C CYS A 13 -31.14 -54.73 15.36
N CYS A 14 -31.72 -53.89 14.48
CA CYS A 14 -31.48 -53.60 13.05
C CYS A 14 -32.01 -52.21 12.57
N HIS A 15 -31.64 -51.83 11.34
CA HIS A 15 -32.04 -50.67 10.51
C HIS A 15 -33.59 -50.46 10.35
N ALA A 16 -34.19 -49.26 10.35
CA ALA A 16 -34.16 -48.05 9.45
C ALA A 16 -35.56 -47.83 8.76
N PRO A 17 -35.76 -46.92 7.78
CA PRO A 17 -36.32 -45.56 7.97
C PRO A 17 -37.66 -45.30 7.21
N ILE A 18 -38.23 -44.07 7.27
CA ILE A 18 -38.91 -43.33 6.15
C ILE A 18 -39.47 -41.93 6.57
N HIS A 19 -39.71 -41.07 5.57
CA HIS A 19 -40.04 -39.63 5.58
C HIS A 19 -41.37 -39.15 6.20
N GLY A 20 -41.46 -37.83 6.49
CA GLY A 20 -42.71 -37.05 6.55
C GLY A 20 -42.48 -35.53 6.51
N HIS A 21 -43.08 -34.81 5.55
CA HIS A 21 -43.07 -33.34 5.43
C HIS A 21 -44.31 -32.70 6.08
N ALA A 22 -44.16 -31.56 6.75
CA ALA A 22 -45.17 -30.48 6.83
C ALA A 22 -44.56 -29.17 7.41
N ALA A 23 -45.12 -28.01 7.08
CA ALA A 23 -44.64 -26.69 7.53
C ALA A 23 -45.77 -25.80 8.09
N ALA A 24 -45.48 -24.92 9.05
CA ALA A 24 -46.31 -23.73 9.35
C ALA A 24 -45.65 -22.69 10.31
N SER A 25 -45.50 -21.46 9.81
CA SER A 25 -45.96 -20.19 10.41
C SER A 25 -45.44 -19.63 11.77
N TYR A 26 -44.60 -18.59 11.63
CA TYR A 26 -44.47 -17.34 12.43
C TYR A 26 -45.41 -17.05 13.64
N CYS A 27 -44.81 -16.55 14.73
CA CYS A 27 -45.19 -15.26 15.35
C CYS A 27 -44.09 -14.65 16.27
N ARG A 28 -43.97 -13.31 16.31
CA ARG A 28 -43.08 -12.53 17.21
C ARG A 28 -43.88 -11.86 18.34
N PRO A 29 -43.32 -11.66 19.55
CA PRO A 29 -43.83 -10.68 20.50
C PRO A 29 -43.11 -9.30 20.41
N ARG A 30 -43.86 -8.22 20.62
CA ARG A 30 -43.34 -6.84 20.84
C ARG A 30 -43.33 -6.50 22.34
N PRO A 31 -42.49 -5.54 22.80
CA PRO A 31 -42.28 -5.28 24.22
C PRO A 31 -43.32 -4.34 24.86
N ARG A 32 -43.57 -4.52 26.17
CA ARG A 32 -44.36 -3.58 26.99
C ARG A 32 -43.48 -2.44 27.53
N ARG A 33 -43.91 -1.18 27.32
CA ARG A 33 -43.44 -0.02 28.09
C ARG A 33 -44.17 0.04 29.44
N ARG A 34 -43.46 0.40 30.51
CA ARG A 34 -44.04 1.07 31.69
C ARG A 34 -43.20 2.30 32.04
N ARG A 35 -43.88 3.40 32.37
CA ARG A 35 -43.28 4.65 32.88
C ARG A 35 -43.11 4.55 34.39
N LEU A 36 -42.13 5.27 34.93
CA LEU A 36 -42.07 5.71 36.33
C LEU A 36 -41.67 7.18 36.35
N HIS A 37 -42.28 7.97 37.24
CA HIS A 37 -42.01 9.41 37.40
C HIS A 37 -42.39 9.85 38.82
N SER A 38 -41.51 10.56 39.53
CA SER A 38 -41.73 11.26 40.83
C SER A 38 -42.08 10.34 42.04
N ALA A 39 -41.88 10.70 43.33
CA ALA A 39 -41.37 11.89 44.04
C ALA A 39 -40.68 11.44 45.38
N GLN A 40 -40.06 12.23 46.28
CA GLN A 40 -39.67 13.65 46.38
C GLN A 40 -38.57 13.83 47.48
N ASN A 41 -38.18 15.09 47.77
CA ASN A 41 -37.63 15.70 49.02
C ASN A 41 -37.21 14.78 50.20
N GLN A 42 -36.04 14.95 50.85
CA GLN A 42 -35.63 16.13 51.64
C GLN A 42 -34.10 16.17 51.95
N LEU A 43 -33.62 17.33 52.42
CA LEU A 43 -32.32 17.68 53.05
C LEU A 43 -31.26 18.44 52.20
N LEU A 44 -31.56 19.74 52.05
CA LEU A 44 -30.72 20.94 52.29
C LEU A 44 -29.37 20.75 53.05
N SER A 45 -28.34 21.61 52.96
CA SER A 45 -27.97 22.73 52.06
C SER A 45 -26.65 23.43 52.52
N ARG A 46 -26.12 24.38 51.71
CA ARG A 46 -25.09 25.43 52.02
C ARG A 46 -23.64 24.96 52.17
N SER A 47 -22.58 25.72 51.83
CA SER A 47 -22.40 27.04 51.14
C SER A 47 -20.94 27.14 50.64
N ARG A 48 -20.64 27.44 49.36
CA ARG A 48 -20.33 28.78 48.75
C ARG A 48 -19.21 29.63 49.42
N SER A 49 -18.15 29.89 48.63
CA SER A 49 -17.24 31.07 48.56
C SER A 49 -16.43 31.45 49.83
N SER A 50 -15.25 32.12 49.80
CA SER A 50 -14.61 32.98 48.77
C SER A 50 -13.05 33.06 48.93
N ASP A 51 -12.38 33.66 47.93
CA ASP A 51 -11.22 34.59 48.00
C ASP A 51 -9.78 34.24 48.50
N ALA A 52 -8.83 34.52 47.60
CA ALA A 52 -7.63 35.39 47.72
C ALA A 52 -6.34 35.01 48.52
N ALA A 53 -5.27 34.83 47.72
CA ALA A 53 -3.97 35.54 47.76
C ALA A 53 -2.87 35.30 48.82
N PHE A 54 -1.61 35.53 48.37
CA PHE A 54 -0.35 35.74 49.14
C PHE A 54 0.23 34.54 49.93
N LEU A 55 1.54 34.38 50.19
CA LEU A 55 2.76 35.16 49.85
C LEU A 55 3.99 34.22 49.66
N SER A 56 4.96 34.73 48.90
CA SER A 56 6.34 34.29 48.67
C SER A 56 7.23 34.04 49.89
N ARG A 57 8.28 33.20 49.70
CA ARG A 57 9.70 33.31 50.17
C ARG A 57 10.46 32.10 49.56
N GLY A 58 11.65 32.16 48.95
CA GLY A 58 12.58 33.26 48.69
C GLY A 58 13.75 33.28 49.70
N VAL A 59 14.97 32.93 49.26
CA VAL A 59 16.34 33.34 49.71
C VAL A 59 17.40 32.38 49.08
N VAL A 60 18.27 32.85 48.17
CA VAL A 60 19.74 33.16 48.30
C VAL A 60 20.62 31.95 48.70
N GLY A 61 21.79 31.67 48.10
CA GLY A 61 22.65 32.50 47.23
C GLY A 61 23.80 31.76 46.50
N PRO A 62 24.85 32.48 46.04
CA PRO A 62 25.75 32.05 44.96
C PRO A 62 27.18 31.67 45.40
N ALA A 63 27.95 31.04 44.48
CA ALA A 63 29.41 30.99 44.53
C ALA A 63 30.05 30.94 43.12
N SER A 64 31.07 31.77 42.89
CA SER A 64 32.04 31.66 41.77
C SER A 64 33.31 30.93 42.27
N PRO A 65 34.28 30.51 41.41
CA PRO A 65 35.30 31.47 40.92
C PRO A 65 36.07 31.15 39.60
N SER A 66 36.73 32.21 39.09
CA SER A 66 38.02 32.35 38.36
C SER A 66 38.69 31.26 37.48
N HIS A 67 39.22 31.75 36.34
CA HIS A 67 40.38 31.34 35.50
C HIS A 67 41.39 30.26 35.96
N GLY A 68 41.93 29.47 35.00
CA GLY A 68 43.22 28.74 35.17
C GLY A 68 43.64 27.70 34.11
N GLN A 69 44.21 28.14 32.98
CA GLN A 69 45.14 27.45 32.02
C GLN A 69 45.16 25.90 31.76
N TRP A 70 44.99 25.56 30.47
CA TRP A 70 45.78 24.62 29.63
C TRP A 70 46.35 23.28 30.19
N ARG A 71 45.86 22.12 29.65
CA ARG A 71 46.58 21.33 28.62
C ARG A 71 45.82 20.10 28.06
N ARG A 72 46.07 19.87 26.76
CA ARG A 72 45.66 18.78 25.84
C ARG A 72 45.40 17.37 26.43
N ARG A 73 44.33 16.71 25.95
CA ARG A 73 44.43 15.48 25.12
C ARG A 73 43.15 15.13 24.32
N SER A 74 43.27 15.23 22.99
CA SER A 74 42.67 14.36 21.96
C SER A 74 41.25 13.76 22.15
N ARG A 75 40.28 14.33 21.41
CA ARG A 75 39.26 13.53 20.69
C ARG A 75 39.17 14.01 19.24
N ARG A 76 39.14 13.08 18.29
CA ARG A 76 38.89 13.35 16.87
C ARG A 76 37.39 13.60 16.69
N VAL A 77 37.04 14.72 16.06
CA VAL A 77 35.77 14.91 15.35
C VAL A 77 36.14 15.00 13.88
N GLN A 78 35.46 14.23 13.03
CA GLN A 78 35.79 14.13 11.61
C GLN A 78 34.94 15.10 10.78
N ILE A 79 35.51 15.59 9.67
CA ILE A 79 35.05 16.72 8.86
C ILE A 79 34.47 16.25 7.53
N ALA A 80 33.36 16.86 7.09
CA ALA A 80 32.97 17.14 5.69
C ALA A 80 31.73 18.09 5.74
N GLN A 81 31.80 19.39 5.38
CA GLN A 81 31.75 19.97 4.01
C GLN A 81 30.44 19.58 3.27
N PHE A 82 29.39 20.42 3.16
CA PHE A 82 29.21 21.71 2.41
C PHE A 82 29.43 21.55 0.89
N PHE A 83 28.55 21.99 -0.01
CA PHE A 83 27.88 23.30 -0.10
C PHE A 83 26.43 23.29 -0.67
N PHE A 84 25.60 24.26 -0.24
CA PHE A 84 24.69 25.04 -1.09
C PHE A 84 24.40 26.37 -0.37
N PHE A 85 24.63 27.52 -1.02
CA PHE A 85 24.39 28.85 -0.44
C PHE A 85 23.13 29.50 -1.02
N ARG A 86 22.53 30.40 -0.23
CA ARG A 86 21.40 31.25 -0.62
C ARG A 86 21.65 32.67 -0.12
N LEU A 87 21.34 33.68 -0.91
CA LEU A 87 21.23 35.08 -0.45
C LEU A 87 20.26 35.85 -1.37
N PRO A 88 19.27 36.60 -0.84
CA PRO A 88 18.33 37.41 -1.63
C PRO A 88 18.58 38.94 -1.49
N ILE A 89 18.07 39.76 -2.42
CA ILE A 89 17.66 41.19 -2.26
C ILE A 89 16.91 41.69 -3.53
N LEU A 90 16.14 42.79 -3.44
CA LEU A 90 15.22 43.38 -4.45
C LEU A 90 15.71 44.80 -4.89
N LEU A 91 15.14 45.60 -5.82
CA LEU A 91 13.80 45.74 -6.46
C LEU A 91 13.90 46.31 -7.92
N VAL A 92 12.89 45.99 -8.75
CA VAL A 92 12.21 46.88 -9.78
C VAL A 92 12.91 47.26 -11.13
N PRO A 93 12.18 47.30 -12.28
CA PRO A 93 12.66 47.67 -13.65
C PRO A 93 12.37 49.18 -14.00
N PRO A 94 12.29 49.73 -15.27
CA PRO A 94 12.39 49.19 -16.66
C PRO A 94 13.09 50.10 -17.77
N TRP A 95 13.00 49.69 -19.07
CA TRP A 95 13.14 50.44 -20.38
C TRP A 95 14.48 50.56 -21.20
N LYS A 96 14.35 50.19 -22.51
CA LYS A 96 14.86 50.79 -23.79
C LYS A 96 16.33 50.68 -24.33
N LEU A 97 16.39 50.42 -25.67
CA LEU A 97 17.45 50.65 -26.70
C LEU A 97 18.73 49.76 -26.57
N GLU A 98 19.48 49.32 -27.59
CA GLU A 98 19.50 49.46 -29.09
C GLU A 98 20.19 48.18 -29.68
N ALA A 99 19.72 47.56 -30.78
CA ALA A 99 20.18 47.66 -32.19
C ALA A 99 21.53 47.00 -32.60
N GLY A 100 21.50 46.12 -33.63
CA GLY A 100 22.65 45.57 -34.42
C GLY A 100 22.99 44.08 -34.16
N ALA A 101 23.33 43.22 -35.14
CA ALA A 101 23.23 43.28 -36.61
C ALA A 101 23.23 41.84 -37.24
N HIS A 102 22.76 41.73 -38.51
CA HIS A 102 22.55 40.54 -39.37
C HIS A 102 23.87 39.88 -39.92
N PRO A 103 23.89 38.87 -40.85
CA PRO A 103 22.85 37.96 -41.39
C PRO A 103 23.26 36.46 -41.55
N PHE A 104 22.30 35.52 -41.73
CA PHE A 104 22.41 34.39 -42.71
C PHE A 104 21.07 33.65 -42.96
N LEU A 105 20.17 34.22 -43.78
CA LEU A 105 18.96 33.53 -44.28
C LEU A 105 18.53 34.12 -45.64
N GLU A 106 19.01 33.55 -46.75
CA GLU A 106 18.37 33.62 -48.07
C GLU A 106 18.96 32.54 -49.00
N SER A 107 18.21 32.09 -50.01
CA SER A 107 18.37 30.82 -50.75
C SER A 107 17.85 29.60 -49.96
N LEU A 108 16.92 28.75 -50.45
CA LEU A 108 16.50 28.53 -51.84
C LEU A 108 14.98 28.26 -51.92
N ARG A 109 14.26 29.06 -52.74
CA ARG A 109 12.86 28.81 -53.12
C ARG A 109 12.74 29.04 -54.62
N LEU A 110 12.59 27.98 -55.44
CA LEU A 110 11.90 27.97 -56.75
C LEU A 110 12.12 26.67 -57.55
N ARG A 111 11.18 26.41 -58.48
CA ARG A 111 11.01 25.25 -59.38
C ARG A 111 10.45 24.00 -58.65
N LEU A 112 9.36 23.36 -59.10
CA LEU A 112 8.66 23.40 -60.40
C LEU A 112 7.13 23.68 -60.27
N HIS A 113 6.51 24.04 -61.40
CA HIS A 113 5.07 24.23 -61.60
C HIS A 113 4.62 23.45 -62.86
N SER A 114 3.65 22.54 -62.72
CA SER A 114 2.65 22.06 -63.71
C SER A 114 2.02 20.74 -63.21
N ALA A 115 0.76 20.38 -63.46
CA ALA A 115 -0.40 21.12 -63.99
C ALA A 115 -1.75 20.54 -63.48
N ALA A 116 -2.72 21.44 -63.26
CA ALA A 116 -4.18 21.35 -63.48
C ALA A 116 -5.08 20.14 -63.06
N CYS A 117 -6.23 20.52 -62.45
CA CYS A 117 -7.55 19.84 -62.36
C CYS A 117 -7.65 18.51 -61.56
N TYR A 118 -8.49 18.42 -60.51
CA TYR A 118 -9.96 18.47 -60.60
C TYR A 118 -10.65 18.86 -59.26
N ASP A 119 -11.85 19.43 -59.38
CA ASP A 119 -12.98 19.62 -58.45
C ASP A 119 -12.79 19.93 -56.95
N SER A 120 -13.37 21.09 -56.58
CA SER A 120 -13.70 21.51 -55.23
C SER A 120 -14.94 20.82 -54.68
N VAL A 121 -14.82 20.13 -53.54
CA VAL A 121 -15.95 19.84 -52.64
C VAL A 121 -15.80 20.67 -51.38
N VAL A 122 -16.66 21.68 -51.23
CA VAL A 122 -16.72 22.52 -50.02
C VAL A 122 -17.44 21.73 -48.93
N VAL A 123 -16.68 21.08 -48.05
CA VAL A 123 -17.21 20.64 -46.76
C VAL A 123 -17.09 21.79 -45.77
N SER A 124 -18.20 22.50 -45.57
CA SER A 124 -18.34 23.51 -44.53
C SER A 124 -18.27 22.86 -43.15
N VAL A 125 -17.07 22.71 -42.61
CA VAL A 125 -16.86 22.39 -41.19
C VAL A 125 -17.44 23.55 -40.37
N PRO A 126 -18.42 23.32 -39.47
CA PRO A 126 -18.87 24.37 -38.59
C PRO A 126 -17.70 24.81 -37.71
N ARG A 127 -17.46 26.13 -37.61
CA ARG A 127 -16.64 26.67 -36.51
C ARG A 127 -17.39 26.42 -35.21
N GLN A 128 -17.21 25.24 -34.62
CA GLN A 128 -17.42 25.08 -33.19
C GLN A 128 -16.47 26.03 -32.49
N SER A 129 -17.00 26.76 -31.51
CA SER A 129 -16.23 27.71 -30.71
C SER A 129 -15.12 26.99 -29.95
N GLU A 130 -13.88 27.21 -30.34
CA GLU A 130 -12.69 26.96 -29.52
C GLU A 130 -12.73 27.91 -28.32
N ASN A 131 -13.53 27.56 -27.30
CA ASN A 131 -13.53 28.14 -25.95
C ASN A 131 -14.45 27.34 -25.01
N SER A 132 -14.12 26.06 -24.82
CA SER A 132 -14.54 25.30 -23.62
C SER A 132 -13.33 24.62 -22.99
N ASP A 133 -12.39 25.46 -22.54
CA ASP A 133 -11.37 25.06 -21.57
C ASP A 133 -12.07 24.26 -20.47
N THR A 134 -11.69 22.99 -20.35
CA THR A 134 -12.44 22.01 -19.58
C THR A 134 -12.09 22.18 -18.11
N LEU A 135 -12.67 23.22 -17.50
CA LEU A 135 -12.35 23.72 -16.17
C LEU A 135 -12.25 22.58 -15.15
N LEU A 136 -11.05 22.40 -14.61
CA LEU A 136 -10.72 21.30 -13.71
C LEU A 136 -11.60 21.29 -12.46
N GLY A 137 -11.97 22.48 -11.97
CA GLY A 137 -12.79 22.69 -10.79
C GLY A 137 -13.71 23.91 -10.91
N ASN A 138 -14.90 23.81 -10.31
CA ASN A 138 -15.93 24.86 -10.26
C ASN A 138 -16.29 25.27 -8.81
N GLY A 139 -15.54 24.81 -7.82
CA GLY A 139 -15.83 25.02 -6.39
C GLY A 139 -16.87 24.06 -5.80
N VAL A 140 -17.51 23.20 -6.59
CA VAL A 140 -18.48 22.20 -6.12
C VAL A 140 -17.81 20.82 -6.07
N VAL A 141 -17.86 20.18 -4.91
CA VAL A 141 -17.23 18.87 -4.66
C VAL A 141 -18.28 17.78 -4.47
N GLY A 142 -18.20 16.72 -5.28
CA GLY A 142 -19.01 15.52 -5.14
C GLY A 142 -18.32 14.45 -4.28
N ILE A 143 -19.03 13.83 -3.34
CA ILE A 143 -18.57 12.64 -2.61
C ILE A 143 -19.37 11.43 -3.07
N LEU A 144 -18.66 10.44 -3.61
CA LEU A 144 -19.26 9.20 -4.13
C LEU A 144 -19.87 8.32 -3.02
N ALA A 145 -20.83 7.48 -3.42
CA ALA A 145 -21.22 6.31 -2.67
C ALA A 145 -20.39 5.11 -3.14
N GLU A 146 -19.50 4.59 -2.29
CA GLU A 146 -18.57 3.51 -2.65
C GLU A 146 -19.31 2.24 -3.11
N THR A 147 -19.00 1.73 -4.30
CA THR A 147 -19.64 0.52 -4.88
C THR A 147 -18.74 -0.72 -4.91
N ALA A 148 -17.44 -0.60 -4.61
CA ALA A 148 -16.44 -1.63 -4.90
C ALA A 148 -16.72 -3.01 -4.26
N ASN A 149 -17.11 -3.05 -2.98
CA ASN A 149 -17.52 -4.27 -2.28
C ASN A 149 -18.39 -3.92 -1.05
N MET A 150 -18.88 -4.91 -0.31
CA MET A 150 -19.73 -4.70 0.88
C MET A 150 -19.00 -4.14 2.11
N TRP A 151 -17.69 -4.37 2.23
CA TRP A 151 -16.86 -3.91 3.35
C TRP A 151 -16.35 -2.49 3.19
N GLU A 152 -16.29 -1.96 1.97
CA GLU A 152 -15.87 -0.61 1.68
C GLU A 152 -16.92 0.40 2.17
N ARG A 153 -16.83 0.71 3.47
CA ARG A 153 -17.70 1.63 4.21
C ARG A 153 -17.01 2.97 4.48
N ARG A 154 -15.76 3.14 4.05
CA ARG A 154 -14.99 4.38 4.24
C ARG A 154 -15.58 5.53 3.41
N ALA A 155 -15.13 6.74 3.72
CA ALA A 155 -15.40 7.93 2.94
C ALA A 155 -14.10 8.74 2.75
N PRO A 156 -13.91 9.44 1.61
CA PRO A 156 -12.73 10.27 1.38
C PRO A 156 -12.66 11.47 2.33
N LEU A 157 -13.81 11.98 2.77
CA LEU A 157 -13.95 13.05 3.75
C LEU A 157 -15.02 12.64 4.76
N THR A 158 -14.74 12.79 6.06
CA THR A 158 -15.76 12.68 7.13
C THR A 158 -16.53 14.00 7.27
N PRO A 159 -17.71 14.04 7.91
CA PRO A 159 -18.47 15.28 8.11
C PRO A 159 -17.66 16.43 8.73
N SER A 160 -16.75 16.11 9.66
CA SER A 160 -15.86 17.11 10.26
C SER A 160 -14.92 17.79 9.26
N HIS A 161 -14.56 17.12 8.16
CA HIS A 161 -13.77 17.69 7.07
C HIS A 161 -14.62 18.60 6.19
N CYS A 162 -15.83 18.14 5.85
CA CYS A 162 -16.77 18.91 5.05
C CYS A 162 -17.12 20.24 5.73
N ALA A 163 -17.41 20.21 7.03
CA ALA A 163 -17.60 21.41 7.85
C ALA A 163 -16.42 22.40 7.73
N ARG A 164 -15.18 21.90 7.87
CA ARG A 164 -13.97 22.74 7.77
C ARG A 164 -13.76 23.32 6.37
N LEU A 165 -14.07 22.55 5.31
CA LEU A 165 -13.94 22.98 3.93
C LEU A 165 -14.96 24.07 3.57
N LEU A 166 -16.24 23.88 3.95
CA LEU A 166 -17.32 24.84 3.72
C LEU A 166 -17.07 26.16 4.49
N LEU A 167 -16.69 26.08 5.78
CA LEU A 167 -16.32 27.26 6.58
C LEU A 167 -15.08 27.99 6.04
N GLY A 168 -14.16 27.27 5.38
CA GLY A 168 -12.97 27.84 4.76
C GLY A 168 -13.24 28.60 3.45
N GLY A 169 -14.30 28.24 2.72
CA GLY A 169 -14.56 28.73 1.37
C GLY A 169 -14.73 30.26 1.25
N GLY A 170 -15.32 30.90 2.27
CA GLY A 170 -15.71 32.31 2.20
C GLY A 170 -14.61 33.36 2.35
N LYS A 171 -13.38 33.01 2.76
CA LYS A 171 -12.40 34.03 3.22
C LYS A 171 -11.36 34.50 2.20
N ARG A 172 -11.15 33.82 1.07
CA ARG A 172 -10.09 34.17 0.09
C ARG A 172 -10.38 33.85 -1.39
N GLY A 173 -11.63 33.58 -1.78
CA GLY A 173 -12.01 33.36 -3.19
C GLY A 173 -11.49 32.08 -3.86
N THR A 174 -10.62 31.32 -3.20
CA THR A 174 -10.14 29.99 -3.63
C THR A 174 -10.63 28.93 -2.64
N GLY A 175 -11.79 28.33 -2.90
CA GLY A 175 -12.47 27.52 -1.88
C GLY A 175 -13.47 26.49 -2.42
N VAL A 176 -14.01 25.71 -1.48
CA VAL A 176 -15.15 24.81 -1.70
C VAL A 176 -16.42 25.58 -1.37
N ASN A 177 -17.29 25.76 -2.36
CA ASN A 177 -18.54 26.51 -2.26
C ASN A 177 -19.70 25.63 -1.79
N ARG A 178 -19.77 24.40 -2.32
CA ARG A 178 -20.80 23.39 -2.05
C ARG A 178 -20.16 22.01 -2.00
N ILE A 179 -20.70 21.14 -1.15
CA ILE A 179 -20.34 19.71 -1.11
C ILE A 179 -21.63 18.91 -1.30
N ILE A 180 -21.69 18.15 -2.38
CA ILE A 180 -22.80 17.25 -2.70
C ILE A 180 -22.36 15.82 -2.38
N VAL A 181 -23.14 15.09 -1.59
CA VAL A 181 -22.81 13.74 -1.14
C VAL A 181 -23.86 12.78 -1.68
N GLN A 182 -23.41 11.72 -2.37
CA GLN A 182 -24.32 10.68 -2.80
C GLN A 182 -24.89 9.92 -1.60
N PRO A 183 -26.22 9.65 -1.55
CA PRO A 183 -26.83 8.86 -0.49
C PRO A 183 -26.15 7.50 -0.35
N SER A 184 -25.87 7.06 0.88
CA SER A 184 -25.27 5.75 1.12
C SER A 184 -25.74 5.09 2.41
N THR A 185 -26.44 3.97 2.27
CA THR A 185 -26.86 3.10 3.38
C THR A 185 -25.70 2.28 3.99
N LYS A 186 -24.53 2.26 3.34
CA LYS A 186 -23.35 1.46 3.73
C LYS A 186 -22.27 2.30 4.43
N ARG A 187 -22.11 3.57 4.05
CA ARG A 187 -21.06 4.47 4.54
C ARG A 187 -21.04 4.55 6.06
N ILE A 188 -19.84 4.56 6.65
CA ILE A 188 -19.61 4.60 8.11
C ILE A 188 -20.05 5.91 8.78
N HIS A 189 -20.25 6.95 7.97
CA HIS A 189 -20.86 8.22 8.35
C HIS A 189 -22.20 8.34 7.62
N HIS A 190 -23.28 8.56 8.36
CA HIS A 190 -24.62 8.64 7.80
C HIS A 190 -24.86 9.95 7.06
N ASP A 191 -25.72 9.93 6.05
CA ASP A 191 -26.04 11.09 5.21
C ASP A 191 -26.49 12.31 6.05
N ALA A 192 -27.33 12.10 7.06
CA ALA A 192 -27.75 13.13 8.02
C ALA A 192 -26.58 13.84 8.72
N GLN A 193 -25.47 13.16 8.97
CA GLN A 193 -24.29 13.80 9.58
C GLN A 193 -23.58 14.76 8.63
N TYR A 194 -23.74 14.57 7.30
CA TYR A 194 -23.27 15.51 6.29
C TYR A 194 -24.27 16.68 6.13
N GLU A 195 -25.57 16.42 6.20
CA GLU A 195 -26.62 17.47 6.23
C GLU A 195 -26.42 18.42 7.43
N ASP A 196 -26.18 17.89 8.63
CA ASP A 196 -25.91 18.63 9.87
C ASP A 196 -24.73 19.63 9.76
N VAL A 197 -23.81 19.42 8.80
CA VAL A 197 -22.64 20.29 8.56
C VAL A 197 -22.75 21.12 7.27
N GLY A 198 -23.93 21.15 6.64
CA GLY A 198 -24.21 21.97 5.45
C GLY A 198 -23.82 21.34 4.12
N CYS A 199 -23.67 20.02 4.04
CA CYS A 199 -23.61 19.32 2.75
C CYS A 199 -25.02 19.08 2.19
N GLU A 200 -25.10 18.99 0.87
CA GLU A 200 -26.31 18.60 0.15
C GLU A 200 -26.29 17.10 -0.14
N ILE A 201 -27.43 16.42 0.01
CA ILE A 201 -27.57 14.99 -0.32
C ILE A 201 -28.27 14.85 -1.67
N SER A 202 -27.55 14.34 -2.69
CA SER A 202 -28.09 14.12 -4.02
C SER A 202 -27.46 12.92 -4.69
N LYS A 203 -28.25 12.13 -5.43
CA LYS A 203 -27.73 11.07 -6.29
C LYS A 203 -26.95 11.63 -7.49
N ASP A 204 -27.39 12.79 -7.98
CA ASP A 204 -26.78 13.46 -9.11
C ASP A 204 -25.59 14.32 -8.66
N LEU A 205 -24.46 14.13 -9.37
CA LEU A 205 -23.22 14.89 -9.19
C LEU A 205 -22.89 15.73 -10.43
N SER A 206 -23.83 15.92 -11.37
CA SER A 206 -23.66 16.69 -12.61
C SER A 206 -23.27 18.16 -12.40
N GLU A 207 -23.49 18.72 -11.21
CA GLU A 207 -23.02 20.07 -10.85
C GLU A 207 -21.59 20.10 -10.28
N CYS A 208 -21.01 18.96 -9.92
CA CYS A 208 -19.69 18.89 -9.28
C CYS A 208 -18.57 19.02 -10.32
N GLY A 209 -17.60 19.90 -10.09
CA GLY A 209 -16.37 19.95 -10.90
C GLY A 209 -15.37 18.86 -10.50
N LEU A 210 -15.20 18.68 -9.19
CA LEU A 210 -14.38 17.62 -8.59
C LEU A 210 -15.28 16.57 -7.95
N ILE A 211 -15.06 15.29 -8.25
CA ILE A 211 -15.76 14.14 -7.65
C ILE A 211 -14.73 13.23 -6.96
N ILE A 212 -14.95 12.87 -5.70
CA ILE A 212 -14.00 12.10 -4.90
C ILE A 212 -14.63 10.84 -4.29
N GLY A 213 -13.85 9.77 -4.26
CA GLY A 213 -14.16 8.48 -3.63
C GLY A 213 -12.90 7.86 -3.02
N ILE A 214 -13.01 6.71 -2.37
CA ILE A 214 -11.87 5.91 -1.92
C ILE A 214 -11.42 4.96 -3.04
N LYS A 215 -12.35 4.18 -3.58
CA LYS A 215 -12.09 3.22 -4.66
C LYS A 215 -12.62 3.72 -6.00
N GLN A 216 -12.25 3.01 -7.05
CA GLN A 216 -12.80 3.25 -8.38
C GLN A 216 -14.33 3.08 -8.38
N PRO A 217 -15.09 4.06 -8.92
CA PRO A 217 -16.51 3.89 -9.17
C PRO A 217 -16.72 2.97 -10.38
N LYS A 218 -17.97 2.56 -10.63
CA LYS A 218 -18.29 1.83 -11.85
C LYS A 218 -18.23 2.75 -13.09
N LEU A 219 -18.06 2.17 -14.27
CA LEU A 219 -17.91 2.91 -15.54
C LEU A 219 -19.12 3.82 -15.83
N GLU A 220 -20.34 3.33 -15.56
CA GLU A 220 -21.58 4.10 -15.74
C GLU A 220 -21.69 5.31 -14.80
N MET A 221 -20.88 5.38 -13.74
CA MET A 221 -20.83 6.49 -12.77
C MET A 221 -19.79 7.56 -13.13
N ILE A 222 -18.97 7.34 -14.17
CA ILE A 222 -18.03 8.34 -14.67
C ILE A 222 -18.82 9.39 -15.46
N LEU A 223 -18.79 10.64 -15.01
CA LEU A 223 -19.40 11.79 -15.69
C LEU A 223 -18.36 12.48 -16.58
N PRO A 224 -18.74 12.91 -17.80
CA PRO A 224 -17.81 13.54 -18.72
C PRO A 224 -17.38 14.94 -18.27
N HIS A 225 -16.17 15.31 -18.68
CA HIS A 225 -15.57 16.63 -18.46
C HIS A 225 -15.36 17.03 -16.99
N ARG A 226 -15.10 16.07 -16.09
CA ARG A 226 -14.91 16.29 -14.63
C ARG A 226 -13.50 15.98 -14.17
N ALA A 227 -13.14 16.47 -12.98
CA ALA A 227 -12.02 15.94 -12.21
C ALA A 227 -12.50 14.84 -11.26
N TYR A 228 -11.77 13.73 -11.19
CA TYR A 228 -12.00 12.62 -10.26
C TYR A 228 -10.78 12.36 -9.38
N GLY A 229 -10.99 12.08 -8.10
CA GLY A 229 -9.95 11.67 -7.15
C GLY A 229 -10.31 10.37 -6.43
N PHE A 230 -9.55 9.31 -6.64
CA PHE A 230 -9.68 8.02 -5.95
C PHE A 230 -8.39 7.18 -6.14
N PHE A 231 -8.29 6.02 -5.49
CA PHE A 231 -7.24 5.04 -5.83
C PHE A 231 -7.62 4.31 -7.12
N SER A 232 -7.11 4.75 -8.26
CA SER A 232 -7.50 4.21 -9.57
C SER A 232 -6.89 2.85 -9.87
N HIS A 233 -5.70 2.58 -9.33
CA HIS A 233 -4.91 1.37 -9.65
C HIS A 233 -4.74 1.19 -11.16
N THR A 234 -4.45 2.28 -11.88
CA THR A 234 -4.25 2.28 -13.35
C THR A 234 -2.81 2.55 -13.78
N HIS A 235 -2.00 3.27 -12.98
CA HIS A 235 -0.67 3.71 -13.40
C HIS A 235 0.36 2.58 -13.56
N LYS A 236 0.09 1.35 -13.11
CA LYS A 236 0.96 0.17 -13.28
C LYS A 236 0.46 -0.73 -14.43
N ALA A 237 -0.45 -0.22 -15.28
CA ALA A 237 -1.12 -0.92 -16.36
C ALA A 237 -1.90 -2.19 -15.91
N GLN A 238 -2.44 -2.20 -14.69
CA GLN A 238 -3.22 -3.31 -14.14
C GLN A 238 -4.43 -3.64 -15.03
N LYS A 239 -4.43 -4.85 -15.63
CA LYS A 239 -5.35 -5.29 -16.69
C LYS A 239 -6.82 -5.06 -16.34
N GLU A 240 -7.19 -5.34 -15.09
CA GLU A 240 -8.53 -5.23 -14.53
C GLU A 240 -9.05 -3.78 -14.45
N ASN A 241 -8.17 -2.78 -14.34
CA ASN A 241 -8.55 -1.36 -14.29
C ASN A 241 -8.30 -0.61 -15.61
N MET A 242 -7.81 -1.27 -16.66
CA MET A 242 -7.64 -0.63 -17.97
C MET A 242 -8.96 -0.16 -18.61
N PRO A 243 -10.09 -0.88 -18.53
CA PRO A 243 -11.38 -0.36 -19.01
C PRO A 243 -11.81 0.95 -18.33
N LEU A 244 -11.46 1.14 -17.05
CA LEU A 244 -11.68 2.40 -16.35
C LEU A 244 -10.81 3.53 -16.91
N LEU A 245 -9.55 3.25 -17.26
CA LEU A 245 -8.69 4.25 -17.87
C LEU A 245 -9.18 4.64 -19.28
N ASP A 246 -9.68 3.69 -20.05
CA ASP A 246 -10.27 3.93 -21.38
C ASP A 246 -11.51 4.83 -21.26
N GLU A 247 -12.44 4.51 -20.34
CA GLU A 247 -13.63 5.31 -20.02
C GLU A 247 -13.27 6.75 -19.59
N ILE A 248 -12.24 6.90 -18.75
CA ILE A 248 -11.72 8.20 -18.28
C ILE A 248 -11.19 9.05 -19.45
N LEU A 249 -10.49 8.42 -20.41
CA LEU A 249 -9.96 9.11 -21.60
C LEU A 249 -11.10 9.49 -22.56
N GLU A 250 -12.03 8.57 -22.86
CA GLU A 250 -13.19 8.84 -23.73
C GLU A 250 -14.04 10.00 -23.19
N LYS A 251 -14.36 9.97 -21.90
CA LYS A 251 -15.16 11.01 -21.22
C LYS A 251 -14.37 12.29 -20.89
N ARG A 252 -13.12 12.40 -21.36
CA ARG A 252 -12.21 13.54 -21.14
C ARG A 252 -12.06 13.94 -19.67
N VAL A 253 -12.06 12.97 -18.77
CA VAL A 253 -11.94 13.17 -17.33
C VAL A 253 -10.49 13.48 -16.94
N SER A 254 -10.34 14.30 -15.91
CA SER A 254 -9.06 14.52 -15.22
C SER A 254 -8.93 13.59 -14.03
N LEU A 255 -8.02 12.63 -14.06
CA LEU A 255 -7.92 11.57 -13.05
C LEU A 255 -6.73 11.79 -12.11
N PHE A 256 -7.00 12.07 -10.84
CA PHE A 256 -5.99 12.19 -9.79
C PHE A 256 -5.92 10.90 -8.95
N ASP A 257 -4.83 10.14 -9.10
CA ASP A 257 -4.61 8.93 -8.30
C ASP A 257 -3.94 9.28 -6.97
N TYR A 258 -4.63 8.98 -5.88
CA TYR A 258 -4.14 9.20 -4.53
C TYR A 258 -2.87 8.40 -4.18
N GLU A 259 -2.55 7.32 -4.91
CA GLU A 259 -1.29 6.59 -4.73
C GLU A 259 -0.06 7.45 -5.12
N LEU A 260 -0.27 8.46 -5.98
CA LEU A 260 0.77 9.27 -6.61
C LEU A 260 0.94 10.65 -5.95
N ILE A 261 0.11 10.98 -4.94
CA ILE A 261 0.25 12.18 -4.12
C ILE A 261 1.36 11.98 -3.08
N ALA A 262 2.56 12.47 -3.39
CA ALA A 262 3.74 12.44 -2.55
C ALA A 262 4.10 13.82 -1.97
N GLY A 263 4.77 13.84 -0.81
CA GLY A 263 5.36 15.05 -0.22
C GLY A 263 6.70 15.41 -0.86
N ASP A 264 7.29 16.52 -0.41
CA ASP A 264 8.59 17.02 -0.90
C ASP A 264 9.76 16.05 -0.61
N ASP A 265 9.58 15.12 0.34
CA ASP A 265 10.51 14.05 0.66
C ASP A 265 10.28 12.76 -0.16
N GLY A 266 9.43 12.82 -1.18
CA GLY A 266 9.05 11.72 -2.05
C GLY A 266 8.11 10.69 -1.41
N LYS A 267 7.71 10.84 -0.14
CA LYS A 267 6.83 9.86 0.51
C LYS A 267 5.37 10.10 0.16
N ARG A 268 4.68 9.04 -0.27
CA ARG A 268 3.22 9.00 -0.46
C ARG A 268 2.50 9.46 0.81
N LEU A 269 1.62 10.45 0.68
CA LEU A 269 0.90 11.06 1.79
C LEU A 269 -0.40 10.32 2.11
N LEU A 270 -1.13 9.87 1.09
CA LEU A 270 -2.45 9.25 1.23
C LEU A 270 -2.34 7.72 1.24
N ALA A 271 -2.25 7.12 2.43
CA ALA A 271 -2.15 5.68 2.60
C ALA A 271 -2.84 5.17 3.87
N PHE A 272 -3.28 3.91 3.86
CA PHE A 272 -3.99 3.28 4.98
C PHE A 272 -3.11 2.32 5.81
N GLY A 273 -1.79 2.30 5.59
CA GLY A 273 -0.91 1.23 6.08
C GLY A 273 -1.02 0.93 7.57
N LYS A 274 -1.12 1.94 8.44
CA LYS A 274 -1.29 1.72 9.89
C LYS A 274 -2.57 0.98 10.24
N PHE A 275 -3.66 1.18 9.50
CA PHE A 275 -4.91 0.46 9.72
C PHE A 275 -4.86 -0.97 9.19
N ALA A 276 -4.20 -1.21 8.06
CA ALA A 276 -3.93 -2.58 7.58
C ALA A 276 -3.13 -3.37 8.63
N GLY A 277 -2.06 -2.77 9.18
CA GLY A 277 -1.26 -3.40 10.24
C GLY A 277 -2.05 -3.71 11.51
N ARG A 278 -2.88 -2.76 11.97
CA ARG A 278 -3.72 -2.92 13.17
C ARG A 278 -4.75 -4.04 12.98
N ALA A 279 -5.51 -4.00 11.88
CA ALA A 279 -6.53 -5.01 11.61
C ALA A 279 -5.90 -6.39 11.37
N GLY A 280 -4.88 -6.45 10.50
CA GLY A 280 -4.20 -7.70 10.17
C GLY A 280 -3.55 -8.41 11.36
N LEU A 281 -3.13 -7.70 12.42
CA LEU A 281 -2.69 -8.37 13.65
C LEU A 281 -3.87 -8.78 14.55
N ILE A 282 -4.91 -7.96 14.71
CA ILE A 282 -6.08 -8.32 15.55
C ILE A 282 -6.75 -9.58 15.00
N ASP A 283 -7.00 -9.61 13.69
CA ASP A 283 -7.58 -10.76 13.02
C ASP A 283 -6.65 -11.98 13.11
N PHE A 284 -5.36 -11.81 12.87
CA PHE A 284 -4.41 -12.90 13.00
C PHE A 284 -4.29 -13.45 14.43
N LEU A 285 -4.42 -12.62 15.47
CA LEU A 285 -4.51 -13.10 16.85
C LEU A 285 -5.79 -13.93 17.07
N HIS A 286 -6.94 -13.50 16.54
CA HIS A 286 -8.17 -14.31 16.54
C HIS A 286 -7.97 -15.67 15.85
N GLY A 287 -7.37 -15.68 14.65
CA GLY A 287 -7.04 -16.90 13.91
C GLY A 287 -6.05 -17.82 14.64
N LEU A 288 -5.04 -17.25 15.31
CA LEU A 288 -4.13 -18.01 16.17
C LEU A 288 -4.88 -18.63 17.35
N GLY A 289 -5.88 -17.97 17.92
CA GLY A 289 -6.76 -18.56 18.94
C GLY A 289 -7.48 -19.82 18.44
N GLN A 290 -8.10 -19.75 17.26
CA GLN A 290 -8.75 -20.89 16.61
C GLN A 290 -7.75 -22.00 16.25
N ARG A 291 -6.58 -21.63 15.70
CA ARG A 291 -5.54 -22.58 15.30
C ARG A 291 -4.91 -23.29 16.49
N TYR A 292 -4.59 -22.58 17.57
CA TYR A 292 -4.10 -23.22 18.80
C TYR A 292 -5.16 -24.16 19.39
N LEU A 293 -6.45 -23.83 19.35
CA LEU A 293 -7.51 -24.74 19.79
C LEU A 293 -7.52 -26.05 18.98
N SER A 294 -7.41 -25.97 17.64
CA SER A 294 -7.30 -27.16 16.77
C SER A 294 -6.06 -28.03 17.04
N LEU A 295 -5.01 -27.43 17.61
CA LEU A 295 -3.77 -28.10 18.04
C LEU A 295 -3.83 -28.57 19.51
N GLY A 296 -5.00 -28.51 20.16
CA GLY A 296 -5.21 -28.95 21.55
C GLY A 296 -4.90 -27.92 22.64
N TYR A 297 -4.62 -26.67 22.28
CA TYR A 297 -4.21 -25.60 23.21
C TYR A 297 -5.27 -24.51 23.36
N SER A 298 -5.91 -24.44 24.53
CA SER A 298 -6.73 -23.28 24.89
C SER A 298 -5.86 -22.08 25.29
N THR A 299 -5.96 -20.99 24.53
CA THR A 299 -5.19 -19.75 24.71
C THR A 299 -6.13 -18.54 24.80
N PRO A 300 -5.77 -17.46 25.51
CA PRO A 300 -6.61 -16.25 25.63
C PRO A 300 -6.96 -15.60 24.29
N PHE A 301 -6.15 -15.85 23.23
CA PHE A 301 -6.43 -15.41 21.86
C PHE A 301 -7.79 -15.88 21.33
N LEU A 302 -8.31 -17.02 21.81
CA LEU A 302 -9.62 -17.56 21.41
C LEU A 302 -10.79 -16.62 21.79
N SER A 303 -10.61 -15.81 22.83
CA SER A 303 -11.63 -14.84 23.30
C SER A 303 -11.68 -13.55 22.46
N LEU A 304 -10.73 -13.34 21.54
CA LEU A 304 -10.66 -12.17 20.68
C LEU A 304 -11.53 -12.37 19.43
N GLY A 305 -12.41 -11.43 19.10
CA GLY A 305 -13.09 -11.36 17.80
C GLY A 305 -12.25 -10.64 16.73
N GLN A 306 -12.68 -10.75 15.46
CA GLN A 306 -12.10 -10.01 14.32
C GLN A 306 -12.30 -8.49 14.43
N SER A 307 -11.50 -7.72 13.70
CA SER A 307 -11.45 -6.26 13.76
C SER A 307 -12.80 -5.60 13.47
N HIS A 308 -13.52 -6.04 12.44
CA HIS A 308 -14.82 -5.50 12.07
C HIS A 308 -15.93 -5.77 13.09
N MET A 309 -15.74 -6.70 14.03
CA MET A 309 -16.71 -7.02 15.08
C MET A 309 -16.74 -5.95 16.19
N TYR A 310 -15.70 -5.10 16.27
CA TYR A 310 -15.65 -4.02 17.25
C TYR A 310 -16.20 -2.70 16.67
N PRO A 311 -16.92 -1.89 17.48
CA PRO A 311 -17.50 -0.62 17.02
C PRO A 311 -16.46 0.50 16.82
N SER A 312 -15.19 0.27 17.19
CA SER A 312 -14.08 1.22 17.04
C SER A 312 -12.74 0.52 17.26
N LEU A 313 -11.66 1.14 16.79
CA LEU A 313 -10.29 0.72 17.11
C LEU A 313 -10.01 0.77 18.62
N ALA A 314 -10.63 1.71 19.36
CA ALA A 314 -10.49 1.79 20.81
C ALA A 314 -11.08 0.55 21.52
N ALA A 315 -12.26 0.10 21.09
CA ALA A 315 -12.89 -1.12 21.61
C ALA A 315 -12.08 -2.38 21.26
N ALA A 316 -11.57 -2.47 20.03
CA ALA A 316 -10.71 -3.59 19.63
C ALA A 316 -9.43 -3.65 20.46
N LYS A 317 -8.77 -2.51 20.70
CA LYS A 317 -7.62 -2.42 21.60
C LYS A 317 -7.95 -2.83 23.04
N ALA A 318 -9.11 -2.44 23.57
CA ALA A 318 -9.53 -2.85 24.91
C ALA A 318 -9.68 -4.39 25.03
N ALA A 319 -10.18 -5.06 23.99
CA ALA A 319 -10.23 -6.52 23.94
C ALA A 319 -8.83 -7.15 23.89
N VAL A 320 -7.88 -6.57 23.13
CA VAL A 320 -6.47 -7.02 23.11
C VAL A 320 -5.80 -6.81 24.48
N ILE A 321 -6.09 -5.72 25.18
CA ILE A 321 -5.60 -5.48 26.56
C ILE A 321 -6.15 -6.54 27.52
N ALA A 322 -7.45 -6.85 27.46
CA ALA A 322 -8.07 -7.85 28.34
C ALA A 322 -7.44 -9.25 28.20
N ILE A 323 -7.21 -9.72 26.95
CA ILE A 323 -6.47 -10.98 26.75
C ILE A 323 -5.00 -10.86 27.14
N GLY A 324 -4.41 -9.66 27.05
CA GLY A 324 -3.07 -9.36 27.53
C GLY A 324 -2.94 -9.49 29.06
N GLU A 325 -3.93 -8.99 29.81
CA GLU A 325 -4.04 -9.14 31.26
C GLU A 325 -4.24 -10.60 31.67
N GLU A 326 -5.04 -11.37 30.94
CA GLU A 326 -5.18 -12.82 31.14
C GLU A 326 -3.84 -13.55 30.88
N ILE A 327 -3.17 -13.25 29.76
CA ILE A 327 -1.84 -13.79 29.45
C ILE A 327 -0.82 -13.39 30.54
N ALA A 328 -0.91 -12.18 31.11
CA ALA A 328 -0.02 -11.66 32.15
C ALA A 328 -0.29 -12.22 33.55
N THR A 329 -1.51 -12.72 33.79
CA THR A 329 -1.90 -13.31 35.08
C THR A 329 -1.67 -14.81 35.11
N PHE A 330 -2.05 -15.53 34.04
CA PHE A 330 -2.09 -16.99 34.02
C PHE A 330 -1.05 -17.64 33.10
N GLY A 331 -0.43 -16.88 32.20
CA GLY A 331 0.55 -17.38 31.24
C GLY A 331 -0.05 -18.21 30.11
N LEU A 332 0.81 -18.60 29.18
CA LEU A 332 0.48 -19.44 28.01
C LEU A 332 0.91 -20.89 28.26
N PRO A 333 0.25 -21.90 27.65
CA PRO A 333 0.66 -23.31 27.78
C PRO A 333 2.13 -23.52 27.40
N SER A 334 2.90 -24.25 28.21
CA SER A 334 4.35 -24.38 27.98
C SER A 334 4.70 -25.08 26.67
N GLY A 335 3.83 -25.96 26.14
CA GLY A 335 4.05 -26.68 24.88
C GLY A 335 4.15 -25.79 23.63
N ILE A 336 3.54 -24.60 23.66
CA ILE A 336 3.61 -23.61 22.56
C ILE A 336 4.65 -22.50 22.79
N CYS A 337 5.26 -22.44 23.99
CA CYS A 337 6.24 -21.41 24.34
C CYS A 337 7.68 -21.82 23.98
N PRO A 338 8.57 -20.84 23.70
CA PRO A 338 8.29 -19.42 23.49
C PRO A 338 7.50 -19.18 22.19
N ILE A 339 6.57 -18.21 22.22
CA ILE A 339 5.89 -17.72 21.01
C ILE A 339 6.64 -16.50 20.50
N VAL A 340 7.12 -16.56 19.26
CA VAL A 340 7.87 -15.47 18.61
C VAL A 340 7.09 -14.91 17.41
N PHE A 341 6.72 -13.64 17.51
CA PHE A 341 6.13 -12.86 16.41
C PHE A 341 7.24 -12.09 15.66
N VAL A 342 7.38 -12.36 14.37
CA VAL A 342 8.33 -11.67 13.48
C VAL A 342 7.59 -10.68 12.60
N PHE A 343 7.91 -9.39 12.73
CA PHE A 343 7.33 -8.29 11.94
C PHE A 343 8.29 -7.87 10.83
N THR A 344 7.87 -7.95 9.56
CA THR A 344 8.75 -7.64 8.43
C THR A 344 8.68 -6.17 8.03
N GLY A 345 9.84 -5.53 7.85
CA GLY A 345 9.94 -4.10 7.53
C GLY A 345 9.59 -3.17 8.70
N THR A 346 9.80 -1.87 8.50
CA THR A 346 9.67 -0.81 9.52
C THR A 346 8.67 0.28 9.14
N GLY A 347 7.92 0.07 8.04
CA GLY A 347 6.94 1.02 7.52
C GLY A 347 5.63 1.10 8.31
N ASN A 348 4.68 1.88 7.80
CA ASN A 348 3.39 2.14 8.45
C ASN A 348 2.60 0.87 8.82
N VAL A 349 2.65 -0.18 8.00
CA VAL A 349 1.97 -1.45 8.26
C VAL A 349 2.59 -2.15 9.48
N SER A 350 3.90 -2.36 9.48
CA SER A 350 4.63 -2.96 10.61
C SER A 350 4.44 -2.18 11.90
N GLN A 351 4.45 -0.84 11.84
CA GLN A 351 4.17 0.01 13.00
C GLN A 351 2.73 -0.18 13.53
N GLY A 352 1.74 -0.32 12.64
CA GLY A 352 0.35 -0.57 13.02
C GLY A 352 0.14 -1.94 13.68
N ALA A 353 0.81 -2.97 13.18
CA ALA A 353 0.80 -4.30 13.81
C ALA A 353 1.50 -4.26 15.17
N GLN A 354 2.70 -3.68 15.26
CA GLN A 354 3.42 -3.52 16.53
C GLN A 354 2.65 -2.70 17.56
N GLU A 355 1.83 -1.73 17.15
CA GLU A 355 0.97 -0.94 18.06
C GLU A 355 -0.08 -1.81 18.77
N ILE A 356 -0.59 -2.83 18.09
CA ILE A 356 -1.48 -3.83 18.69
C ILE A 356 -0.69 -4.84 19.51
N PHE A 357 0.43 -5.36 19.00
CA PHE A 357 1.27 -6.32 19.72
C PHE A 357 1.75 -5.79 21.08
N LYS A 358 2.04 -4.49 21.15
CA LYS A 358 2.50 -3.80 22.37
C LYS A 358 1.47 -3.74 23.51
N LEU A 359 0.22 -4.12 23.25
CA LEU A 359 -0.84 -4.25 24.26
C LEU A 359 -0.80 -5.61 24.98
N LEU A 360 -0.05 -6.59 24.45
CA LEU A 360 0.19 -7.88 25.09
C LEU A 360 1.44 -7.82 26.01
N PRO A 361 1.55 -8.66 27.04
CA PRO A 361 2.76 -8.79 27.84
C PRO A 361 3.88 -9.47 27.01
N HIS A 362 4.82 -8.68 26.50
CA HIS A 362 5.81 -9.12 25.52
C HIS A 362 7.23 -8.63 25.86
N SER A 363 8.22 -9.25 25.23
CA SER A 363 9.60 -8.73 25.18
C SER A 363 10.05 -8.58 23.72
N PHE A 364 10.54 -7.41 23.33
CA PHE A 364 11.18 -7.25 22.02
C PHE A 364 12.63 -7.75 22.06
N VAL A 365 13.03 -8.51 21.03
CA VAL A 365 14.39 -9.03 20.86
C VAL A 365 14.94 -8.67 19.48
N ASP A 366 16.26 -8.52 19.41
CA ASP A 366 16.97 -8.37 18.13
C ASP A 366 17.04 -9.71 17.39
N ALA A 367 17.02 -9.65 16.06
CA ALA A 367 17.12 -10.82 15.17
C ALA A 367 18.28 -11.78 15.53
N GLY A 368 19.44 -11.24 15.93
CA GLY A 368 20.61 -12.04 16.30
C GLY A 368 20.45 -12.87 17.59
N LYS A 369 19.45 -12.57 18.43
CA LYS A 369 19.19 -13.29 19.70
C LYS A 369 18.11 -14.37 19.57
N LEU A 370 17.47 -14.49 18.41
CA LEU A 370 16.47 -15.55 18.17
C LEU A 370 16.99 -16.99 18.43
N PRO A 371 18.26 -17.35 18.11
CA PRO A 371 18.78 -18.68 18.44
C PRO A 371 18.80 -18.98 19.95
N GLU A 372 19.03 -17.98 20.79
CA GLU A 372 19.09 -18.11 22.26
C GLU A 372 17.73 -18.55 22.84
N LEU A 373 16.62 -18.05 22.26
CA LEU A 373 15.26 -18.42 22.66
C LEU A 373 14.94 -19.89 22.36
N SER A 374 15.48 -20.42 21.25
CA SER A 374 15.27 -21.83 20.87
C SER A 374 15.99 -22.80 21.80
N ALA A 375 17.19 -22.46 22.25
CA ALA A 375 17.94 -23.27 23.21
C ALA A 375 17.16 -23.47 24.54
N ALA A 376 16.46 -22.43 25.02
CA ALA A 376 15.60 -22.52 26.20
C ALA A 376 14.39 -23.45 26.01
N ARG A 377 13.85 -23.56 24.78
CA ARG A 377 12.75 -24.49 24.45
C ARG A 377 13.20 -25.95 24.55
N SER A 378 14.37 -26.28 24.04
CA SER A 378 14.91 -27.65 24.04
C SER A 378 15.14 -28.23 25.44
N LEU A 379 15.33 -27.37 26.46
CA LEU A 379 15.44 -27.76 27.87
C LEU A 379 14.08 -27.99 28.57
N SER A 380 12.96 -27.65 27.91
CA SER A 380 11.62 -27.58 28.50
C SER A 380 10.70 -28.75 28.08
N GLN A 381 11.26 -29.86 27.60
CA GLN A 381 10.54 -30.95 26.91
C GLN A 381 9.69 -31.85 27.82
N HIS A 382 8.58 -31.32 28.32
CA HIS A 382 7.46 -32.12 28.83
C HIS A 382 6.17 -31.76 28.08
N PRO A 383 5.85 -32.45 26.97
CA PRO A 383 4.68 -32.17 26.12
C PRO A 383 3.33 -32.29 26.83
N GLN A 384 3.29 -32.96 27.99
CA GLN A 384 2.09 -33.18 28.83
C GLN A 384 2.07 -32.30 30.09
N SER A 385 2.90 -31.26 30.16
CA SER A 385 2.93 -30.34 31.29
C SER A 385 1.73 -29.39 31.26
N SER A 386 0.92 -29.40 32.32
CA SER A 386 -0.15 -28.40 32.56
C SER A 386 0.40 -27.03 32.97
N LYS A 387 1.73 -26.87 33.09
CA LYS A 387 2.39 -25.63 33.47
C LYS A 387 2.18 -24.55 32.40
N ARG A 388 1.83 -23.35 32.85
CA ARG A 388 1.82 -22.14 32.02
C ARG A 388 3.04 -21.27 32.30
N VAL A 389 3.52 -20.55 31.28
CA VAL A 389 4.73 -19.71 31.33
C VAL A 389 4.54 -18.42 30.53
N PHE A 390 5.34 -17.39 30.86
CA PHE A 390 5.30 -16.08 30.22
C PHE A 390 6.48 -15.95 29.25
N GLN A 391 6.28 -16.32 27.98
CA GLN A 391 7.31 -16.31 26.96
C GLN A 391 6.74 -15.89 25.60
N LEU A 392 6.37 -14.61 25.50
CA LEU A 392 5.88 -13.97 24.28
C LEU A 392 6.90 -12.92 23.80
N TYR A 393 7.40 -13.09 22.58
CA TYR A 393 8.48 -12.26 22.03
C TYR A 393 8.07 -11.61 20.70
N GLY A 394 8.52 -10.36 20.52
CA GLY A 394 8.44 -9.66 19.24
C GLY A 394 9.82 -9.46 18.64
N CYS A 395 9.98 -9.64 17.34
CA CYS A 395 11.20 -9.34 16.61
C CYS A 395 10.85 -8.52 15.36
N VAL A 396 11.45 -7.34 15.20
CA VAL A 396 11.28 -6.52 14.00
C VAL A 396 12.48 -6.73 13.10
N VAL A 397 12.24 -7.19 11.86
CA VAL A 397 13.29 -7.49 10.89
C VAL A 397 13.24 -6.53 9.71
N SER A 398 14.40 -6.20 9.18
CA SER A 398 14.60 -5.31 8.05
C SER A 398 15.31 -6.04 6.91
N SER A 399 15.50 -5.36 5.77
CA SER A 399 16.19 -5.94 4.60
C SER A 399 17.57 -6.55 4.94
N ARG A 400 18.32 -5.95 5.88
CA ARG A 400 19.65 -6.47 6.32
C ARG A 400 19.56 -7.86 6.98
N ASP A 401 18.40 -8.19 7.53
CA ASP A 401 18.13 -9.42 8.28
C ASP A 401 17.47 -10.48 7.36
N MET A 402 16.98 -10.05 6.18
CA MET A 402 16.28 -10.87 5.18
C MET A 402 17.19 -11.35 4.04
N VAL A 403 18.17 -10.53 3.64
CA VAL A 403 19.09 -10.81 2.53
C VAL A 403 20.55 -10.54 2.91
N THR A 404 21.47 -11.19 2.20
CA THR A 404 22.92 -10.93 2.29
C THR A 404 23.48 -10.79 0.87
N PRO A 405 24.56 -10.00 0.64
CA PRO A 405 25.28 -10.02 -0.63
C PRO A 405 25.70 -11.44 -1.01
N LYS A 406 25.69 -11.75 -2.31
CA LYS A 406 26.21 -13.02 -2.86
C LYS A 406 27.74 -13.13 -2.71
N ASP A 407 28.42 -12.00 -2.85
CA ASP A 407 29.85 -11.84 -2.57
C ASP A 407 30.08 -11.81 -1.05
N PRO A 408 30.82 -12.78 -0.47
CA PRO A 408 31.04 -12.86 0.98
C PRO A 408 31.95 -11.75 1.53
N THR A 409 32.65 -10.99 0.68
CA THR A 409 33.49 -9.86 1.10
C THR A 409 32.67 -8.58 1.31
N ARG A 410 31.46 -8.50 0.75
CA ARG A 410 30.59 -7.32 0.83
C ARG A 410 29.69 -7.38 2.06
N CYS A 411 29.61 -6.26 2.77
CA CYS A 411 28.60 -6.04 3.81
C CYS A 411 27.25 -5.62 3.18
N PHE A 412 26.14 -5.89 3.86
CA PHE A 412 24.82 -5.43 3.42
C PHE A 412 24.80 -3.89 3.29
N ASN A 413 24.43 -3.38 2.11
CA ASN A 413 24.16 -1.96 1.89
C ASN A 413 22.72 -1.79 1.41
N LYS A 414 21.96 -0.92 2.08
CA LYS A 414 20.55 -0.72 1.78
C LYS A 414 20.32 -0.13 0.39
N ALA A 415 21.07 0.91 0.00
CA ALA A 415 20.87 1.59 -1.27
C ALA A 415 21.19 0.65 -2.44
N ASP A 416 22.33 -0.03 -2.35
CA ASP A 416 22.77 -1.05 -3.31
C ASP A 416 21.79 -2.22 -3.42
N TYR A 417 21.17 -2.69 -2.33
CA TYR A 417 20.10 -3.72 -2.40
C TYR A 417 18.85 -3.25 -3.16
N TYR A 418 18.40 -1.99 -2.98
CA TYR A 418 17.22 -1.49 -3.69
C TYR A 418 17.49 -1.10 -5.15
N ALA A 419 18.75 -0.81 -5.51
CA ALA A 419 19.19 -0.64 -6.88
C ALA A 419 19.41 -1.99 -7.59
N HIS A 420 20.16 -2.88 -6.95
CA HIS A 420 20.71 -4.13 -7.50
C HIS A 420 20.36 -5.37 -6.66
N PRO A 421 19.07 -5.73 -6.52
CA PRO A 421 18.65 -6.90 -5.74
C PRO A 421 19.22 -8.23 -6.24
N GLU A 422 19.60 -8.32 -7.52
CA GLU A 422 20.27 -9.45 -8.15
C GLU A 422 21.64 -9.77 -7.53
N HIS A 423 22.30 -8.81 -6.86
CA HIS A 423 23.55 -9.03 -6.12
C HIS A 423 23.33 -9.71 -4.76
N TYR A 424 22.09 -9.95 -4.34
CA TYR A 424 21.73 -10.46 -3.01
C TYR A 424 21.08 -11.85 -3.09
N LYS A 425 21.21 -12.61 -1.99
CA LYS A 425 20.50 -13.89 -1.79
C LYS A 425 19.65 -13.83 -0.51
N PRO A 426 18.49 -14.52 -0.47
CA PRO A 426 17.63 -14.55 0.72
C PRO A 426 18.26 -15.41 1.81
N VAL A 427 18.21 -14.93 3.07
CA VAL A 427 18.69 -15.63 4.28
C VAL A 427 17.65 -15.64 5.40
N PHE A 428 16.46 -15.07 5.17
CA PHE A 428 15.36 -15.06 6.14
C PHE A 428 14.99 -16.48 6.63
N HIS A 429 14.94 -17.44 5.71
CA HIS A 429 14.68 -18.86 5.99
C HIS A 429 15.78 -19.55 6.82
N GLU A 430 17.01 -19.03 6.82
CA GLU A 430 18.13 -19.55 7.61
C GLU A 430 18.20 -18.88 9.00
N ARG A 431 17.98 -17.56 9.06
CA ARG A 431 18.31 -16.74 10.24
C ARG A 431 17.13 -16.39 11.13
N ILE A 432 15.91 -16.33 10.57
CA ILE A 432 14.75 -15.77 11.25
C ILE A 432 13.61 -16.79 11.33
N ALA A 433 13.20 -17.34 10.17
CA ALA A 433 12.07 -18.26 10.07
C ALA A 433 12.16 -19.51 10.97
N PRO A 434 13.34 -20.15 11.22
CA PRO A 434 13.44 -21.32 12.10
C PRO A 434 12.99 -21.07 13.55
N TYR A 435 12.90 -19.81 13.95
CA TYR A 435 12.55 -19.39 15.31
C TYR A 435 11.17 -18.72 15.39
N ALA A 436 10.53 -18.44 14.25
CA ALA A 436 9.26 -17.73 14.19
C ALA A 436 8.09 -18.67 14.48
N SER A 437 7.27 -18.35 15.48
CA SER A 437 5.97 -19.01 15.68
C SER A 437 4.88 -18.37 14.81
N ALA A 438 5.06 -17.08 14.52
CA ALA A 438 4.13 -16.23 13.81
C ALA A 438 4.92 -15.23 12.95
N ILE A 439 4.60 -15.14 11.65
CA ILE A 439 5.18 -14.12 10.76
C ILE A 439 4.09 -13.11 10.41
N VAL A 440 4.37 -11.82 10.58
CA VAL A 440 3.48 -10.71 10.23
C VAL A 440 4.14 -9.92 9.11
N ASN A 441 3.81 -10.27 7.88
CA ASN A 441 4.45 -9.72 6.70
C ASN A 441 3.89 -8.33 6.39
N CYS A 442 4.74 -7.31 6.46
CA CYS A 442 4.39 -5.90 6.36
C CYS A 442 5.35 -5.11 5.44
N MET A 443 6.17 -5.81 4.66
CA MET A 443 7.15 -5.22 3.74
C MET A 443 6.57 -5.01 2.33
N TYR A 444 7.15 -4.09 1.57
CA TYR A 444 6.91 -4.03 0.12
C TYR A 444 7.79 -5.05 -0.60
N TRP A 445 7.26 -5.66 -1.67
CA TRP A 445 7.98 -6.58 -2.54
C TRP A 445 7.57 -6.38 -4.00
N GLU A 446 8.48 -6.69 -4.92
CA GLU A 446 8.23 -6.76 -6.36
C GLU A 446 9.18 -7.81 -6.98
N ARG A 447 8.86 -8.31 -8.18
CA ARG A 447 9.43 -9.53 -8.76
C ARG A 447 10.97 -9.56 -8.88
N ARG A 448 11.65 -8.41 -8.94
CA ARG A 448 13.12 -8.33 -8.97
C ARG A 448 13.79 -8.60 -7.61
N PHE A 449 13.05 -8.49 -6.50
CA PHE A 449 13.57 -8.81 -5.17
C PHE A 449 13.48 -10.31 -4.89
N PRO A 450 14.47 -10.89 -4.17
CA PRO A 450 14.35 -12.25 -3.65
C PRO A 450 13.04 -12.43 -2.85
N ARG A 451 12.42 -13.60 -2.95
CA ARG A 451 11.30 -13.97 -2.07
C ARG A 451 11.76 -13.99 -0.61
N LEU A 452 10.83 -13.71 0.31
CA LEU A 452 11.06 -13.82 1.74
C LEU A 452 11.04 -15.29 2.18
N LEU A 453 10.10 -16.08 1.64
CA LEU A 453 10.00 -17.52 1.88
C LEU A 453 9.44 -18.27 0.66
N SER A 454 10.18 -19.25 0.14
CA SER A 454 9.73 -20.16 -0.92
C SER A 454 9.00 -21.39 -0.36
N ILE A 455 8.32 -22.13 -1.23
CA ILE A 455 7.69 -23.43 -0.89
C ILE A 455 8.74 -24.41 -0.35
N ASP A 456 9.86 -24.58 -1.07
CA ASP A 456 10.95 -25.49 -0.68
C ASP A 456 11.56 -25.11 0.68
N GLN A 457 11.74 -23.81 0.93
CA GLN A 457 12.25 -23.32 2.21
C GLN A 457 11.29 -23.62 3.35
N LEU A 458 9.97 -23.43 3.15
CA LEU A 458 8.99 -23.81 4.17
C LEU A 458 8.96 -25.33 4.41
N GLN A 459 9.05 -26.15 3.36
CA GLN A 459 9.14 -27.60 3.49
C GLN A 459 10.36 -28.04 4.32
N GLN A 460 11.54 -27.45 4.05
CA GLN A 460 12.76 -27.72 4.82
C GLN A 460 12.62 -27.27 6.27
N LEU A 461 12.06 -26.08 6.52
CA LEU A 461 11.77 -25.58 7.86
C LEU A 461 10.86 -26.53 8.65
N MET A 462 9.76 -26.99 8.06
CA MET A 462 8.84 -27.91 8.73
C MET A 462 9.50 -29.27 9.04
N LYS A 463 10.29 -29.83 8.10
CA LYS A 463 11.08 -31.06 8.33
C LYS A 463 12.09 -30.90 9.48
N ASN A 464 12.62 -29.70 9.67
CA ASN A 464 13.56 -29.36 10.73
C ASN A 464 12.88 -28.95 12.06
N GLY A 465 11.56 -29.12 12.20
CA GLY A 465 10.83 -28.83 13.44
C GLY A 465 10.60 -27.33 13.72
N CYS A 466 10.57 -26.49 12.67
CA CYS A 466 10.25 -25.07 12.79
C CYS A 466 8.90 -24.84 13.51
N PRO A 467 8.80 -23.92 14.48
CA PRO A 467 7.62 -23.75 15.32
C PRO A 467 6.52 -22.87 14.69
N LEU A 468 6.60 -22.59 13.39
CA LEU A 468 5.68 -21.69 12.68
C LEU A 468 4.27 -22.27 12.64
N VAL A 469 3.31 -21.54 13.22
CA VAL A 469 1.89 -21.91 13.26
C VAL A 469 1.07 -21.12 12.22
N GLY A 470 1.52 -19.91 11.88
CA GLY A 470 0.84 -19.10 10.88
C GLY A 470 1.57 -17.87 10.39
N ILE A 471 1.03 -17.29 9.31
CA ILE A 471 1.47 -16.06 8.66
C ILE A 471 0.28 -15.11 8.49
N SER A 472 0.45 -13.85 8.88
CA SER A 472 -0.41 -12.74 8.48
C SER A 472 0.28 -12.00 7.34
N ASP A 473 -0.12 -12.29 6.10
CA ASP A 473 0.42 -11.62 4.92
C ASP A 473 -0.42 -10.39 4.57
N ILE A 474 -0.10 -9.28 5.23
CA ILE A 474 -0.81 -8.00 5.11
C ILE A 474 -0.49 -7.31 3.77
N THR A 475 0.49 -7.80 3.01
CA THR A 475 0.79 -7.31 1.65
C THR A 475 -0.18 -7.93 0.64
N CYS A 476 -0.58 -9.19 0.85
CA CYS A 476 -1.47 -9.95 -0.01
C CYS A 476 -0.98 -10.05 -1.48
N ASP A 477 0.33 -10.10 -1.68
CA ASP A 477 0.93 -10.28 -3.01
C ASP A 477 0.80 -11.76 -3.44
N ILE A 478 -0.15 -12.06 -4.32
CA ILE A 478 -0.43 -13.43 -4.77
C ILE A 478 0.78 -14.04 -5.50
N GLY A 479 1.30 -15.14 -4.96
CA GLY A 479 2.53 -15.77 -5.42
C GLY A 479 3.75 -14.85 -5.29
N GLY A 480 3.74 -13.93 -4.31
CA GLY A 480 4.69 -12.85 -4.13
C GLY A 480 5.82 -13.16 -3.13
N SER A 481 5.96 -12.31 -2.11
CA SER A 481 7.07 -12.43 -1.14
C SER A 481 7.03 -13.73 -0.32
N ILE A 482 5.82 -14.22 -0.02
CA ILE A 482 5.55 -15.56 0.53
C ILE A 482 4.95 -16.40 -0.61
N GLU A 483 5.71 -17.38 -1.13
CA GLU A 483 5.39 -18.03 -2.40
C GLU A 483 4.07 -18.83 -2.40
N PHE A 484 3.76 -19.48 -1.28
CA PHE A 484 2.56 -20.31 -1.12
C PHE A 484 1.28 -19.53 -0.82
N VAL A 485 1.35 -18.20 -0.69
CA VAL A 485 0.15 -17.34 -0.66
C VAL A 485 -0.37 -17.20 -2.10
N ASN A 486 -1.04 -18.24 -2.58
CA ASN A 486 -1.50 -18.38 -3.96
C ASN A 486 -2.95 -17.90 -4.18
N LYS A 487 -3.63 -17.47 -3.11
CA LYS A 487 -4.98 -16.89 -3.12
C LYS A 487 -5.13 -15.83 -2.04
N SER A 488 -6.01 -14.86 -2.27
CA SER A 488 -6.47 -13.93 -1.23
C SER A 488 -7.60 -14.55 -0.39
N THR A 489 -7.80 -13.98 0.79
CA THR A 489 -8.88 -14.31 1.73
C THR A 489 -9.84 -13.13 1.88
N SER A 490 -11.10 -13.39 2.19
CA SER A 490 -12.09 -12.33 2.46
C SER A 490 -12.22 -12.07 3.97
N ILE A 491 -12.88 -10.98 4.36
CA ILE A 491 -13.08 -10.66 5.80
C ILE A 491 -13.98 -11.71 6.49
N GLU A 492 -14.89 -12.34 5.74
CA GLU A 492 -15.77 -13.43 6.20
C GLU A 492 -15.04 -14.79 6.32
N ARG A 493 -13.99 -15.00 5.53
CA ARG A 493 -13.16 -16.22 5.51
C ARG A 493 -11.69 -15.79 5.47
N PRO A 494 -11.15 -15.21 6.57
CA PRO A 494 -9.87 -14.51 6.60
C PRO A 494 -8.64 -15.44 6.62
N PHE A 495 -8.84 -16.76 6.63
CA PHE A 495 -7.77 -17.75 6.70
C PHE A 495 -7.94 -18.87 5.68
N PHE A 496 -6.81 -19.40 5.22
CA PHE A 496 -6.67 -20.76 4.73
C PHE A 496 -5.47 -21.43 5.42
N ARG A 497 -5.47 -22.75 5.50
CA ARG A 497 -4.33 -23.55 5.99
C ARG A 497 -3.54 -24.09 4.80
N TYR A 498 -2.25 -23.81 4.75
CA TYR A 498 -1.33 -24.37 3.76
C TYR A 498 -0.54 -25.52 4.36
N ASP A 499 -0.67 -26.71 3.78
CA ASP A 499 0.16 -27.87 4.12
C ASP A 499 1.36 -27.96 3.15
N PRO A 500 2.59 -27.68 3.61
CA PRO A 500 3.77 -27.73 2.75
C PRO A 500 4.17 -29.17 2.36
N CYS A 501 3.78 -30.19 3.12
CA CYS A 501 4.12 -31.59 2.82
C CYS A 501 3.36 -32.09 1.58
N THR A 502 2.11 -31.67 1.42
CA THR A 502 1.26 -32.01 0.25
C THR A 502 1.15 -30.88 -0.77
N ASN A 503 1.75 -29.71 -0.51
CA ASN A 503 1.64 -28.49 -1.30
C ASN A 503 0.17 -28.11 -1.61
N SER A 504 -0.69 -28.14 -0.58
CA SER A 504 -2.14 -27.94 -0.74
C SER A 504 -2.71 -26.92 0.23
N CYS A 505 -3.75 -26.21 -0.22
CA CYS A 505 -4.49 -25.23 0.57
C CYS A 505 -5.83 -25.80 1.01
N HIS A 506 -6.20 -25.57 2.26
CA HIS A 506 -7.43 -26.02 2.90
C HIS A 506 -8.14 -24.82 3.53
N ASP A 507 -9.47 -24.87 3.63
CA ASP A 507 -10.29 -23.77 4.16
C ASP A 507 -10.71 -23.99 5.62
N ASP A 508 -10.14 -25.00 6.27
CA ASP A 508 -10.34 -25.35 7.67
C ASP A 508 -9.12 -24.98 8.54
N MET A 509 -9.29 -25.10 9.85
CA MET A 509 -8.22 -24.90 10.84
C MET A 509 -7.55 -26.20 11.28
N GLU A 510 -8.00 -27.39 10.84
CA GLU A 510 -7.67 -28.68 11.45
C GLU A 510 -6.59 -29.46 10.68
N GLY A 511 -5.69 -30.16 11.37
CA GLY A 511 -4.62 -30.94 10.72
C GLY A 511 -3.33 -30.14 10.45
N ASN A 512 -2.47 -30.65 9.56
CA ASN A 512 -1.09 -30.20 9.41
C ASN A 512 -0.94 -28.87 8.65
N GLY A 513 0.21 -28.21 8.80
CA GLY A 513 0.56 -26.99 8.07
C GLY A 513 0.34 -25.68 8.83
N VAL A 514 0.38 -24.57 8.10
CA VAL A 514 0.39 -23.19 8.65
C VAL A 514 -0.85 -22.42 8.20
N ILE A 515 -1.47 -21.64 9.12
CA ILE A 515 -2.58 -20.75 8.72
C ILE A 515 -2.04 -19.50 8.04
N CYS A 516 -2.73 -19.01 7.02
CA CYS A 516 -2.36 -17.85 6.23
C CYS A 516 -3.55 -16.88 6.18
N LEU A 517 -3.35 -15.66 6.67
CA LEU A 517 -4.24 -14.52 6.41
C LEU A 517 -3.69 -13.73 5.24
N ALA A 518 -4.54 -13.44 4.24
CA ALA A 518 -4.18 -12.71 3.02
C ALA A 518 -5.35 -11.82 2.59
N VAL A 519 -5.80 -10.93 3.48
CA VAL A 519 -6.92 -10.01 3.22
C VAL A 519 -6.37 -8.70 2.64
N ASP A 520 -6.76 -8.35 1.42
CA ASP A 520 -6.28 -7.19 0.66
C ASP A 520 -6.92 -5.85 1.10
N ILE A 521 -8.06 -5.90 1.79
CA ILE A 521 -8.86 -4.74 2.20
C ILE A 521 -8.92 -4.48 3.72
N LEU A 522 -8.00 -5.03 4.51
CA LEU A 522 -7.92 -4.89 5.98
C LEU A 522 -8.25 -3.49 6.57
N PRO A 523 -7.84 -2.35 5.98
CA PRO A 523 -8.24 -1.03 6.48
C PRO A 523 -9.73 -0.73 6.52
N THR A 524 -10.57 -1.51 5.83
CA THR A 524 -12.03 -1.35 5.83
C THR A 524 -12.65 -1.74 7.16
N GLU A 525 -12.01 -2.62 7.93
CA GLU A 525 -12.53 -3.07 9.24
C GLU A 525 -12.54 -1.95 10.29
N PHE A 526 -11.61 -0.99 10.18
CA PHE A 526 -11.61 0.25 10.97
C PHE A 526 -12.05 1.46 10.14
N SER A 527 -13.13 1.30 9.37
CA SER A 527 -13.61 2.32 8.40
C SER A 527 -13.75 3.73 8.98
N LYS A 528 -14.15 3.89 10.24
CA LYS A 528 -14.37 5.20 10.88
C LYS A 528 -13.05 5.95 11.07
N GLU A 529 -12.10 5.34 11.76
CA GLU A 529 -10.79 5.92 12.03
C GLU A 529 -9.93 6.00 10.75
N ALA A 530 -10.08 5.04 9.83
CA ALA A 530 -9.42 5.08 8.53
C ALA A 530 -9.91 6.27 7.69
N SER A 531 -11.22 6.52 7.62
CA SER A 531 -11.79 7.69 6.91
C SER A 531 -11.36 9.00 7.56
N GLN A 532 -11.31 9.04 8.90
CA GLN A 532 -10.85 10.23 9.62
C GLN A 532 -9.39 10.57 9.28
N HIS A 533 -8.48 9.60 9.44
CA HIS A 533 -7.05 9.78 9.13
C HIS A 533 -6.82 10.17 7.67
N PHE A 534 -7.55 9.54 6.75
CA PHE A 534 -7.44 9.81 5.33
C PHE A 534 -7.92 11.22 4.97
N GLY A 535 -9.09 11.62 5.49
CA GLY A 535 -9.64 12.96 5.32
C GLY A 535 -8.76 14.06 5.92
N ASP A 536 -8.09 13.80 7.05
CA ASP A 536 -7.20 14.78 7.71
C ASP A 536 -5.98 15.12 6.85
N ILE A 537 -5.66 14.27 5.88
CA ILE A 537 -4.63 14.48 4.87
C ILE A 537 -5.27 15.03 3.58
N LEU A 538 -6.29 14.38 3.04
CA LEU A 538 -6.92 14.73 1.76
C LEU A 538 -7.52 16.15 1.76
N SER A 539 -8.18 16.56 2.85
CA SER A 539 -8.82 17.88 2.97
C SER A 539 -7.86 19.06 2.77
N LYS A 540 -6.54 18.88 2.94
CA LYS A 540 -5.52 19.89 2.65
C LYS A 540 -5.38 20.21 1.16
N PHE A 541 -5.77 19.27 0.29
CA PHE A 541 -5.63 19.36 -1.16
C PHE A 541 -6.97 19.63 -1.87
N VAL A 542 -8.09 19.15 -1.30
CA VAL A 542 -9.44 19.26 -1.90
C VAL A 542 -9.79 20.70 -2.29
N ALA A 543 -9.50 21.69 -1.45
CA ALA A 543 -9.80 23.08 -1.77
C ALA A 543 -9.07 23.57 -3.05
N ARG A 544 -7.83 23.12 -3.30
CA ARG A 544 -7.07 23.46 -4.51
C ARG A 544 -7.57 22.69 -5.73
N LEU A 545 -7.84 21.39 -5.59
CA LEU A 545 -8.41 20.56 -6.65
C LEU A 545 -9.80 21.07 -7.09
N ALA A 546 -10.62 21.54 -6.14
CA ALA A 546 -11.96 22.04 -6.42
C ALA A 546 -11.99 23.44 -7.03
N SER A 547 -11.00 24.30 -6.72
CA SER A 547 -10.98 25.70 -7.18
C SER A 547 -10.18 25.93 -8.47
N ALA A 548 -9.18 25.10 -8.74
CA ALA A 548 -8.27 25.28 -9.88
C ALA A 548 -9.05 25.23 -11.20
N LYS A 549 -8.71 26.11 -12.13
CA LYS A 549 -9.26 26.14 -13.49
C LYS A 549 -8.42 25.28 -14.41
N GLU A 550 -7.12 25.53 -14.38
CA GLU A 550 -6.12 24.83 -15.18
C GLU A 550 -5.25 23.87 -14.37
N LEU A 551 -4.77 22.80 -15.02
CA LEU A 551 -3.85 21.85 -14.40
C LEU A 551 -2.56 22.54 -13.90
N LEU A 552 -2.10 23.58 -14.60
CA LEU A 552 -0.89 24.34 -14.26
C LEU A 552 -0.99 25.11 -12.92
N GLU A 553 -2.20 25.48 -12.49
CA GLU A 553 -2.44 26.17 -11.21
C GLU A 553 -2.21 25.27 -9.99
N LEU A 554 -2.29 23.95 -10.17
CA LEU A 554 -2.08 23.02 -9.08
C LEU A 554 -0.59 22.96 -8.66
N PRO A 555 -0.31 22.76 -7.36
CA PRO A 555 1.02 22.38 -6.89
C PRO A 555 1.60 21.17 -7.62
N SER A 556 2.93 21.14 -7.77
CA SER A 556 3.65 20.10 -8.52
C SER A 556 3.28 18.67 -8.11
N HIS A 557 3.12 18.39 -6.80
CA HIS A 557 2.73 17.07 -6.31
C HIS A 557 1.31 16.64 -6.69
N LEU A 558 0.38 17.58 -6.88
CA LEU A 558 -0.97 17.27 -7.37
C LEU A 558 -1.00 17.13 -8.90
N ARG A 559 -0.22 17.96 -9.63
CA ARG A 559 -0.05 17.80 -11.09
C ARG A 559 0.55 16.44 -11.44
N LYS A 560 1.59 16.04 -10.70
CA LYS A 560 2.24 14.73 -10.85
C LYS A 560 1.29 13.55 -10.57
N ALA A 561 0.26 13.74 -9.75
CA ALA A 561 -0.74 12.70 -9.49
C ALA A 561 -1.85 12.60 -10.54
N CYS A 562 -1.89 13.50 -11.53
CA CYS A 562 -2.89 13.51 -12.60
C CYS A 562 -2.47 12.53 -13.72
N ILE A 563 -3.10 11.36 -13.78
CA ILE A 563 -2.79 10.32 -14.78
C ILE A 563 -3.28 10.72 -16.18
N ALA A 564 -4.51 11.22 -16.25
CA ALA A 564 -5.16 11.63 -17.48
C ALA A 564 -5.79 13.03 -17.29
N HIS A 565 -5.90 13.79 -18.38
CA HIS A 565 -6.54 15.11 -18.43
C HIS A 565 -7.02 15.39 -19.86
N ALA A 566 -8.20 16.00 -20.00
CA ALA A 566 -8.79 16.40 -21.29
C ALA A 566 -8.85 15.29 -22.38
N GLY A 567 -8.89 14.01 -21.96
CA GLY A 567 -8.95 12.86 -22.85
C GLY A 567 -7.61 12.34 -23.36
N ARG A 568 -6.50 12.77 -22.74
CA ARG A 568 -5.14 12.29 -23.01
C ARG A 568 -4.49 11.87 -21.69
N LEU A 569 -3.52 10.95 -21.78
CA LEU A 569 -2.59 10.71 -20.67
C LEU A 569 -1.73 11.96 -20.48
N THR A 570 -1.35 12.27 -19.24
CA THR A 570 -0.33 13.30 -19.01
C THR A 570 1.06 12.70 -19.25
N SER A 571 2.06 13.55 -19.53
CA SER A 571 3.39 13.13 -20.01
C SER A 571 4.10 12.10 -19.14
N LEU A 572 3.85 12.08 -17.83
CA LEU A 572 4.43 11.09 -16.91
C LEU A 572 3.86 9.66 -17.10
N TYR A 573 2.75 9.49 -17.82
CA TYR A 573 2.01 8.23 -17.94
C TYR A 573 1.86 7.72 -19.37
N GLU A 574 2.51 8.37 -20.34
CA GLU A 574 2.51 7.96 -21.76
C GLU A 574 3.11 6.56 -22.00
N TYR A 575 3.77 5.97 -21.00
CA TYR A 575 4.24 4.59 -21.02
C TYR A 575 3.11 3.55 -20.91
N ILE A 576 1.92 3.90 -20.39
CA ILE A 576 0.86 2.93 -20.07
C ILE A 576 0.41 2.12 -21.31
N PRO A 577 0.15 2.72 -22.49
CA PRO A 577 -0.20 1.97 -23.70
C PRO A 577 0.87 0.97 -24.13
N ARG A 578 2.17 1.28 -23.90
CA ARG A 578 3.28 0.35 -24.17
C ARG A 578 3.23 -0.84 -23.22
N MET A 579 3.11 -0.60 -21.91
CA MET A 579 2.97 -1.67 -20.90
C MET A 579 1.76 -2.57 -21.17
N ARG A 580 0.61 -1.98 -21.58
CA ARG A 580 -0.59 -2.75 -21.93
C ARG A 580 -0.34 -3.76 -23.06
N LYS A 581 0.39 -3.37 -24.12
CA LYS A 581 0.75 -4.29 -25.22
C LYS A 581 1.63 -5.43 -24.73
N THR A 582 2.71 -5.13 -24.02
CA THR A 582 3.62 -6.16 -23.48
C THR A 582 2.92 -7.16 -22.55
N ILE A 583 1.95 -6.71 -21.75
CA ILE A 583 1.13 -7.58 -20.87
C ILE A 583 0.17 -8.50 -21.68
N ILE A 584 -0.26 -8.07 -22.87
CA ILE A 584 -1.12 -8.86 -23.77
C ILE A 584 -0.30 -9.85 -24.61
N GLU A 585 0.93 -9.49 -24.98
CA GLU A 585 1.80 -10.27 -25.88
C GLU A 585 2.63 -11.35 -25.16
N LEU A 586 2.68 -11.35 -23.82
CA LEU A 586 3.33 -12.41 -23.03
C LEU A 586 2.44 -13.66 -22.92
N PRO A 587 2.84 -14.83 -23.49
CA PRO A 587 2.16 -16.09 -23.26
C PRO A 587 2.41 -16.59 -21.81
N PRO A 588 1.58 -17.51 -21.29
CA PRO A 588 1.96 -18.26 -20.09
C PRO A 588 3.28 -19.00 -20.35
N ALA A 589 4.20 -18.93 -19.39
CA ALA A 589 5.60 -19.33 -19.58
C ALA A 589 5.74 -20.80 -20.07
N PRO A 590 6.36 -21.03 -21.25
CA PRO A 590 6.74 -22.37 -21.67
C PRO A 590 7.86 -22.93 -20.78
N THR A 591 7.76 -24.20 -20.43
CA THR A 591 8.87 -24.97 -19.86
C THR A 591 10.01 -25.10 -20.87
N ASN A 592 11.25 -24.86 -20.40
CA ASN A 592 12.56 -25.11 -21.03
C ASN A 592 12.56 -25.75 -22.43
N LEU A 593 13.19 -25.08 -23.41
CA LEU A 593 14.01 -25.70 -24.45
C LEU A 593 14.95 -24.65 -25.09
N LEU A 594 16.23 -24.99 -25.26
CA LEU A 594 17.20 -24.24 -26.07
C LEU A 594 17.17 -24.76 -27.53
N PRO A 595 17.38 -23.88 -28.52
CA PRO A 595 18.35 -24.21 -29.58
C PRO A 595 19.26 -23.03 -30.04
N ASP A 596 20.12 -23.33 -31.01
CA ASP A 596 21.47 -22.76 -31.25
C ASP A 596 21.56 -21.53 -32.22
N LYS A 597 22.77 -20.92 -32.30
CA LYS A 597 23.42 -19.97 -33.29
C LYS A 597 22.67 -19.55 -34.58
N LYS A 598 22.91 -18.42 -35.27
CA LYS A 598 23.80 -17.20 -35.30
C LYS A 598 22.98 -16.12 -36.10
N TYR A 599 23.22 -14.82 -36.21
CA TYR A 599 24.41 -13.96 -36.15
C TYR A 599 24.15 -12.76 -35.23
N ASN A 600 25.18 -12.27 -34.55
CA ASN A 600 25.02 -11.25 -33.51
C ASN A 600 25.90 -10.04 -33.84
N SER A 601 25.28 -8.88 -34.11
CA SER A 601 25.99 -7.59 -34.24
C SER A 601 25.91 -6.85 -32.92
N LEU A 602 27.06 -6.53 -32.31
CA LEU A 602 27.12 -5.76 -31.08
C LEU A 602 27.04 -4.26 -31.39
N VAL A 603 26.06 -3.57 -30.82
CA VAL A 603 25.86 -2.12 -30.92
C VAL A 603 26.09 -1.49 -29.55
N SER A 604 27.12 -0.66 -29.45
CA SER A 604 27.42 0.13 -28.25
C SER A 604 26.82 1.53 -28.39
N LEU A 605 26.06 1.97 -27.39
CA LEU A 605 25.45 3.30 -27.30
C LEU A 605 26.03 4.04 -26.09
N SER A 606 26.37 5.31 -26.24
CA SER A 606 26.77 6.19 -25.13
C SER A 606 26.07 7.54 -25.23
N GLY A 607 25.45 8.00 -24.14
CA GLY A 607 24.60 9.21 -24.18
C GLY A 607 23.75 9.41 -22.93
N HIS A 608 22.88 10.43 -22.94
CA HIS A 608 21.76 10.51 -21.99
C HIS A 608 20.64 9.55 -22.42
N LEU A 609 20.97 8.25 -22.40
CA LEU A 609 20.20 7.16 -22.98
C LEU A 609 18.74 7.14 -22.50
N PHE A 610 18.51 7.46 -21.23
CA PHE A 610 17.21 7.44 -20.59
C PHE A 610 16.54 8.82 -20.59
N ASP A 611 17.23 9.86 -20.14
CA ASP A 611 16.65 11.21 -19.96
C ASP A 611 16.28 11.90 -21.28
N LYS A 612 16.96 11.53 -22.38
CA LYS A 612 16.65 11.99 -23.75
C LYS A 612 16.00 10.89 -24.60
N PHE A 613 15.61 9.77 -24.00
CA PHE A 613 15.02 8.60 -24.67
C PHE A 613 15.84 7.97 -25.81
N LEU A 614 17.09 8.38 -26.04
CA LEU A 614 17.99 7.89 -27.11
C LEU A 614 18.10 6.35 -27.17
N ILE A 615 18.00 5.65 -26.04
CA ILE A 615 17.97 4.18 -26.06
C ILE A 615 16.71 3.65 -26.73
N ASN A 616 15.55 4.28 -26.53
CA ASN A 616 14.31 3.89 -27.20
C ASN A 616 14.42 4.13 -28.69
N GLU A 617 14.93 5.29 -29.14
CA GLU A 617 15.12 5.57 -30.57
C GLU A 617 16.03 4.54 -31.25
N ALA A 618 17.13 4.15 -30.59
CA ALA A 618 18.03 3.12 -31.10
C ALA A 618 17.37 1.72 -31.17
N LEU A 619 16.55 1.36 -30.18
CA LEU A 619 15.79 0.10 -30.18
C LEU A 619 14.67 0.11 -31.24
N ASP A 620 13.93 1.22 -31.35
CA ASP A 620 12.87 1.41 -32.34
C ASP A 620 13.42 1.31 -33.78
N ILE A 621 14.64 1.80 -34.04
CA ILE A 621 15.34 1.63 -35.34
C ILE A 621 15.64 0.15 -35.61
N ILE A 622 16.12 -0.60 -34.61
CA ILE A 622 16.42 -2.04 -34.76
C ILE A 622 15.15 -2.83 -35.05
N GLU A 623 14.06 -2.58 -34.31
CA GLU A 623 12.76 -3.25 -34.53
C GLU A 623 12.14 -2.86 -35.88
N THR A 624 12.22 -1.58 -36.28
CA THR A 624 11.73 -1.10 -37.58
C THR A 624 12.48 -1.75 -38.75
N ALA A 625 13.76 -2.09 -38.57
CA ALA A 625 14.55 -2.85 -39.54
C ALA A 625 14.26 -4.37 -39.54
N GLY A 626 13.23 -4.82 -38.81
CA GLY A 626 12.90 -6.25 -38.65
C GLY A 626 13.90 -7.00 -37.78
N GLY A 627 14.68 -6.29 -36.96
CA GLY A 627 15.63 -6.86 -36.02
C GLY A 627 15.01 -7.15 -34.65
N SER A 628 15.65 -8.06 -33.93
CA SER A 628 15.44 -8.30 -32.49
C SER A 628 16.74 -7.99 -31.76
N PHE A 629 16.67 -7.64 -30.48
CA PHE A 629 17.86 -7.28 -29.69
C PHE A 629 17.86 -7.92 -28.30
N HIS A 630 19.05 -8.02 -27.71
CA HIS A 630 19.27 -8.39 -26.32
C HIS A 630 20.18 -7.37 -25.62
N LEU A 631 19.80 -6.91 -24.43
CA LEU A 631 20.61 -5.99 -23.64
C LEU A 631 21.73 -6.77 -22.91
N ILE A 632 22.96 -6.66 -23.40
CA ILE A 632 24.13 -7.33 -22.81
C ILE A 632 24.59 -6.58 -21.55
N ARG A 633 24.66 -5.26 -21.63
CA ARG A 633 25.20 -4.40 -20.57
C ARG A 633 24.50 -3.04 -20.58
N CYS A 634 24.28 -2.48 -19.40
CA CYS A 634 23.77 -1.12 -19.26
C CYS A 634 24.30 -0.48 -17.99
N ASP A 635 25.13 0.57 -18.16
CA ASP A 635 25.70 1.36 -17.07
C ASP A 635 25.02 2.74 -17.10
N VAL A 636 24.14 3.01 -16.14
CA VAL A 636 23.35 4.26 -16.10
C VAL A 636 24.13 5.37 -15.39
N GLY A 637 24.20 6.54 -16.04
CA GLY A 637 24.80 7.76 -15.47
C GLY A 637 24.13 8.14 -14.15
N GLN A 638 24.93 8.55 -13.16
CA GLN A 638 24.45 8.79 -11.79
C GLN A 638 23.94 10.24 -11.56
N SER A 639 24.12 11.13 -12.54
CA SER A 639 23.70 12.53 -12.51
C SER A 639 23.34 13.05 -13.91
N ILE A 640 22.78 14.26 -13.98
CA ILE A 640 22.32 14.88 -15.24
C ILE A 640 23.46 15.20 -16.23
N ASP A 641 24.71 15.20 -15.76
CA ASP A 641 25.91 15.46 -16.55
C ASP A 641 26.69 14.17 -16.87
N ASP A 642 26.29 13.02 -16.29
CA ASP A 642 26.94 11.73 -16.51
C ASP A 642 26.32 10.99 -17.71
N MET A 643 27.18 10.54 -18.63
CA MET A 643 26.77 9.73 -19.77
C MET A 643 26.45 8.29 -19.33
N SER A 644 25.32 7.77 -19.80
CA SER A 644 24.98 6.35 -19.69
C SER A 644 25.60 5.58 -20.86
N TYR A 645 25.94 4.31 -20.64
CA TYR A 645 26.48 3.39 -21.63
C TYR A 645 25.60 2.14 -21.75
N SER A 646 25.45 1.58 -22.95
CA SER A 646 24.66 0.39 -23.19
C SER A 646 25.24 -0.45 -24.32
N GLU A 647 25.25 -1.76 -24.17
CA GLU A 647 25.61 -2.74 -25.21
C GLU A 647 24.40 -3.59 -25.56
N LEU A 648 24.06 -3.59 -26.84
CA LEU A 648 22.92 -4.29 -27.42
C LEU A 648 23.42 -5.34 -28.41
N GLU A 649 22.96 -6.57 -28.28
CA GLU A 649 23.20 -7.62 -29.26
C GLU A 649 22.02 -7.66 -30.24
N GLY A 650 22.24 -7.23 -31.48
CA GLY A 650 21.22 -7.24 -32.53
C GLY A 650 21.27 -8.48 -33.42
N LYS A 651 20.09 -9.06 -33.69
CA LYS A 651 19.82 -10.03 -34.75
C LYS A 651 18.88 -9.40 -35.77
N LEU A 652 19.35 -9.10 -36.97
CA LEU A 652 18.49 -8.69 -38.09
C LEU A 652 17.72 -9.91 -38.62
N GLY A 653 16.42 -9.75 -38.90
CA GLY A 653 15.60 -10.80 -39.49
C GLY A 653 15.98 -11.07 -40.94
N GLU A 654 15.98 -12.35 -41.35
CA GLU A 654 16.21 -12.78 -42.73
C GLU A 654 15.03 -12.41 -43.64
N ASN A 655 14.90 -11.13 -44.01
CA ASN A 655 13.94 -10.69 -45.02
C ASN A 655 14.28 -9.33 -45.65
N HIS A 656 15.54 -9.07 -46.03
CA HIS A 656 15.83 -8.18 -47.16
C HIS A 656 17.19 -8.49 -47.81
N ASN A 657 17.17 -8.72 -49.11
CA ASN A 657 18.35 -8.99 -49.92
C ASN A 657 19.00 -7.65 -50.34
N TYR A 658 19.85 -7.07 -49.48
CA TYR A 658 20.72 -5.95 -49.84
C TYR A 658 22.18 -6.24 -49.47
N ASN A 659 22.96 -6.59 -50.49
CA ASN A 659 24.41 -6.55 -50.44
C ASN A 659 24.87 -5.08 -50.37
N THR A 660 25.04 -4.55 -49.17
CA THR A 660 25.93 -3.40 -48.88
C THR A 660 26.17 -3.28 -47.38
N THR A 661 27.43 -3.29 -46.97
CA THR A 661 27.85 -2.94 -45.60
C THR A 661 27.93 -1.42 -45.45
N PRO A 662 27.24 -0.81 -44.47
CA PRO A 662 27.54 0.54 -44.02
C PRO A 662 28.08 0.50 -42.59
N THR A 663 29.38 0.79 -42.43
CA THR A 663 29.92 1.23 -41.13
C THR A 663 29.39 2.64 -40.83
N ALA A 664 28.25 2.70 -40.14
CA ALA A 664 27.69 3.96 -39.63
C ALA A 664 28.19 4.21 -38.21
N ASN A 665 29.24 5.03 -38.09
CA ASN A 665 29.55 5.66 -36.80
C ASN A 665 28.49 6.74 -36.55
N LEU A 666 27.57 6.47 -35.63
CA LEU A 666 26.72 7.50 -35.04
C LEU A 666 27.54 8.21 -33.94
N THR A 667 27.57 9.55 -34.02
CA THR A 667 28.19 10.47 -33.04
C THR A 667 27.14 11.43 -32.52
#